data_AF-A0A7L1MKH9-F1
#
_entry.id   AF-A0A7L1MKH9-F1
#
_cell.length_a   1.000
_cell.length_b   1.000
_cell.length_c   1.000
_cell.angle_alpha   90.00
_cell.angle_beta   90.00
_cell.angle_gamma   90.00
#
_symmetry.space_group_name_H-M   'P 1'
#
loop_
_entity.id
_entity.type
_entity.pdbx_description
1 polymer ?
#
loop_
_entity_poly.entity_id
_entity_poly.type
_entity_poly.pdbx_seq_one_letter_code
_entity_poly.pdbx_strand_id
1 'polypeptide(L)'
;VQVLSSFQHYEPQAVAVIGPDSTRLALTTAAVLSLFLVPEISYEASTELLSQKRLYPSFLRTIPSDKQQVKAIFSLLQHFGWTWVVLLGSDNNYGRAGLDALQELLNPSNVCVAYRGTIPTNVDANNPELHNLVRILTDVNVNVTVVFASRASVLPFFEVVVQRNVTGMVWVASEDWSLSQTIWKVPGIQTIGSVFGMAVEKPEFTILERFEAWKMSEEGSMPECASSAEAGGESVGNARLDCTQCCTGCRALATATDAYDTQGSFNVYSAVYAVAHGLHDLLGCASGACSKGTVYPWQLLQKIREVNFTLYESQISFDANGDIQKGYDIVMWKWNGPNWTSEMIGTFRVNPDRLNIDPDKVLWHTEDGQAPSSLCSEACEPGEMRLQQSRHKCCFSCVPCSPGTFLNTSDPFDCQACGLDEWSPAGSEVCFNRTIEFLSWSEPLAWWLLALAALLMLLIVALAVLFALNASTPVVKSAGGRMCFVMLGSLACTCSSLFCFFGEPSRAGCMLRVPLFAISFTVFLSCVATRSFQILCIFKLNARWPALYEAWMRRQGPVLFVVASTALQIVLCMVTEAATPSVPRREYGARDDWVVLECAQSASADATTVYTVLLSTGCFALSYAGTDLPAAYNEAKSVTVSLLLHLACSAIVLCSQGALRGRAETAMRVSTTLGTLAALLCGYFVPRAFVILLRPHKNTAEHFQMAIQKYTRR
;
A
#
# COMPACT_ATOMS: atom_id res chain seq x y z
N VAL A 1 27.71 -65.93 22.25
CA VAL A 1 26.58 -64.95 22.26
C VAL A 1 25.52 -65.47 21.31
N GLN A 2 24.40 -66.00 21.83
CA GLN A 2 23.24 -66.35 21.00
C GLN A 2 22.40 -65.08 20.82
N VAL A 3 22.16 -64.70 19.56
CA VAL A 3 21.24 -63.61 19.22
C VAL A 3 19.85 -64.23 19.14
N LEU A 4 18.94 -63.83 20.03
CA LEU A 4 17.55 -64.30 20.02
C LEU A 4 16.80 -63.70 18.82
N SER A 5 15.96 -64.50 18.17
CA SER A 5 15.18 -64.10 16.99
C SER A 5 13.88 -63.35 17.32
N SER A 6 13.46 -63.33 18.60
CA SER A 6 12.28 -62.61 19.09
C SER A 6 12.43 -62.26 20.56
N PHE A 7 12.14 -61.00 20.93
CA PHE A 7 12.18 -60.50 22.31
C PHE A 7 10.83 -60.64 23.04
N GLN A 8 9.84 -61.30 22.44
CA GLN A 8 8.50 -61.47 23.03
C GLN A 8 8.48 -62.28 24.33
N HIS A 9 9.51 -63.11 24.57
CA HIS A 9 9.65 -63.93 25.77
C HIS A 9 10.86 -63.49 26.63
N TYR A 10 11.35 -62.26 26.43
CA TYR A 10 12.44 -61.72 27.24
C TYR A 10 11.89 -61.36 28.64
N GLU A 11 12.51 -61.91 29.68
CA GLU A 11 12.14 -61.73 31.09
C GLU A 11 13.18 -60.87 31.81
N PRO A 12 13.11 -59.52 31.68
CA PRO A 12 13.99 -58.63 32.43
C PRO A 12 13.62 -58.58 33.91
N GLN A 13 14.59 -58.25 34.76
CA GLN A 13 14.33 -57.95 36.17
C GLN A 13 13.39 -56.74 36.37
N ALA A 14 13.39 -55.79 35.43
CA ALA A 14 12.51 -54.62 35.44
C ALA A 14 11.54 -54.66 34.25
N VAL A 15 10.24 -54.59 34.54
CA VAL A 15 9.16 -54.63 33.53
C VAL A 15 8.73 -53.25 33.04
N ALA A 16 9.13 -52.18 33.73
CA ALA A 16 8.92 -50.79 33.34
C ALA A 16 10.01 -49.90 33.97
N VAL A 17 10.28 -48.74 33.36
CA VAL A 17 11.24 -47.74 33.84
C VAL A 17 10.56 -46.38 33.93
N ILE A 18 10.80 -45.65 35.01
CA ILE A 18 10.30 -44.28 35.20
C ILE A 18 11.50 -43.34 35.20
N GLY A 19 11.39 -42.25 34.43
CA GLY A 19 12.50 -41.35 34.13
C GLY A 19 13.25 -41.74 32.85
N PRO A 20 14.37 -41.06 32.54
CA PRO A 20 15.00 -39.98 33.33
C PRO A 20 14.25 -38.65 33.19
N ASP A 21 14.71 -37.64 33.92
CA ASP A 21 14.26 -36.24 33.85
C ASP A 21 14.76 -35.52 32.58
N SER A 22 15.99 -35.82 32.15
CA SER A 22 16.62 -35.13 31.04
C SER A 22 16.21 -35.68 29.67
N THR A 23 15.74 -34.82 28.78
CA THR A 23 15.52 -35.13 27.35
C THR A 23 16.73 -35.82 26.69
N ARG A 24 17.96 -35.36 26.97
CA ARG A 24 19.17 -35.96 26.38
C ARG A 24 19.38 -37.41 26.83
N LEU A 25 19.13 -37.68 28.11
CA LEU A 25 19.26 -39.02 28.67
C LEU A 25 18.11 -39.91 28.18
N ALA A 26 16.88 -39.40 28.17
CA ALA A 26 15.68 -40.09 27.70
C ALA A 26 15.81 -40.55 26.25
N LEU A 27 16.38 -39.72 25.36
CA LEU A 27 16.66 -40.14 23.98
C LEU A 27 17.58 -41.36 23.88
N THR A 28 18.53 -41.47 24.83
CA THR A 28 19.49 -42.58 24.86
C THR A 28 18.85 -43.83 25.47
N THR A 29 18.18 -43.69 26.61
CA THR A 29 17.50 -44.81 27.30
C THR A 29 16.35 -45.35 26.47
N ALA A 30 15.54 -44.48 25.86
CA ALA A 30 14.39 -44.89 25.05
C ALA A 30 14.83 -45.67 23.81
N ALA A 31 15.95 -45.29 23.18
CA ALA A 31 16.50 -46.04 22.05
C ALA A 31 16.87 -47.48 22.44
N VAL A 32 17.44 -47.68 23.63
CA VAL A 32 17.85 -49.00 24.13
C VAL A 32 16.64 -49.82 24.60
N LEU A 33 15.77 -49.24 25.43
CA LEU A 33 14.60 -49.92 26.01
C LEU A 33 13.56 -50.28 24.94
N SER A 34 13.47 -49.51 23.87
CA SER A 34 12.61 -49.80 22.72
C SER A 34 12.95 -51.11 22.00
N LEU A 35 14.21 -51.57 22.02
CA LEU A 35 14.59 -52.87 21.44
C LEU A 35 13.92 -54.05 22.16
N PHE A 36 13.67 -53.88 23.46
CA PHE A 36 13.06 -54.90 24.33
C PHE A 36 11.58 -54.62 24.62
N LEU A 37 11.02 -53.56 24.03
CA LEU A 37 9.67 -53.06 24.30
C LEU A 37 9.40 -52.83 25.80
N VAL A 38 10.44 -52.46 26.55
CA VAL A 38 10.29 -52.10 27.97
C VAL A 38 9.69 -50.70 28.04
N PRO A 39 8.50 -50.52 28.63
CA PRO A 39 7.90 -49.20 28.75
C PRO A 39 8.78 -48.28 29.59
N GLU A 40 9.17 -47.14 29.01
CA GLU A 40 9.86 -46.05 29.67
C GLU A 40 8.90 -44.86 29.76
N ILE A 41 8.58 -44.40 30.98
CA ILE A 41 7.72 -43.25 31.20
C ILE A 41 8.56 -42.11 31.79
N SER A 42 8.94 -41.14 30.97
CA SER A 42 9.63 -39.95 31.46
C SER A 42 8.63 -38.91 32.00
N TYR A 43 9.02 -38.23 33.06
CA TYR A 43 8.22 -37.21 33.73
C TYR A 43 8.63 -35.77 33.38
N GLU A 44 9.74 -35.59 32.64
CA GLU A 44 10.29 -34.27 32.25
C GLU A 44 10.88 -34.22 30.81
N ALA A 45 11.01 -35.35 30.09
CA ALA A 45 11.49 -35.33 28.70
C ALA A 45 10.38 -34.92 27.71
N SER A 46 10.39 -33.64 27.32
CA SER A 46 9.32 -32.98 26.56
C SER A 46 9.55 -32.87 25.04
N THR A 47 10.73 -33.23 24.51
CA THR A 47 10.98 -33.15 23.05
C THR A 47 10.01 -33.97 22.19
N GLU A 48 9.59 -33.43 21.03
CA GLU A 48 8.69 -34.11 20.08
C GLU A 48 9.35 -35.34 19.41
N LEU A 49 10.68 -35.42 19.38
CA LEU A 49 11.39 -36.56 18.79
C LEU A 49 10.99 -37.90 19.46
N LEU A 50 10.70 -37.88 20.76
CA LEU A 50 10.29 -39.05 21.55
C LEU A 50 8.86 -39.53 21.23
N SER A 51 8.05 -38.70 20.57
CA SER A 51 6.71 -39.08 20.08
C SER A 51 6.78 -40.01 18.87
N GLN A 52 7.92 -40.11 18.18
CA GLN A 52 8.08 -40.94 16.98
C GLN A 52 8.13 -42.44 17.32
N LYS A 53 6.96 -43.10 17.35
CA LYS A 53 6.85 -44.53 17.70
C LYS A 53 7.55 -45.52 16.78
N ARG A 54 7.97 -45.08 15.59
CA ARG A 54 8.85 -45.88 14.74
C ARG A 54 10.26 -46.03 15.34
N LEU A 55 10.74 -45.00 16.04
CA LEU A 55 12.06 -44.97 16.68
C LEU A 55 11.97 -45.34 18.17
N TYR A 56 10.94 -44.84 18.85
CA TYR A 56 10.75 -45.01 20.29
C TYR A 56 9.39 -45.67 20.61
N PRO A 57 9.15 -46.92 20.16
CA PRO A 57 7.87 -47.61 20.36
C PRO A 57 7.48 -47.77 21.83
N SER A 58 8.41 -47.92 22.77
CA SER A 58 8.06 -48.15 24.18
C SER A 58 8.13 -46.91 25.08
N PHE A 59 8.41 -45.74 24.52
CA PHE A 59 8.45 -44.50 25.28
C PHE A 59 7.04 -43.94 25.53
N LEU A 60 6.78 -43.41 26.71
CA LEU A 60 5.63 -42.58 27.06
C LEU A 60 6.09 -41.42 27.97
N ARG A 61 5.21 -40.45 28.21
CA ARG A 61 5.53 -39.38 29.16
C ARG A 61 4.32 -38.78 29.85
N THR A 62 4.53 -38.35 31.10
CA THR A 62 3.53 -37.65 31.92
C THR A 62 3.70 -36.14 31.95
N ILE A 63 4.70 -35.61 31.23
CA ILE A 63 4.79 -34.20 30.87
C ILE A 63 4.22 -33.97 29.46
N PRO A 64 3.50 -32.87 29.19
CA PRO A 64 3.11 -32.53 27.83
C PRO A 64 4.33 -32.37 26.90
N SER A 65 4.10 -32.59 25.61
CA SER A 65 5.13 -32.42 24.58
C SER A 65 5.44 -30.95 24.31
N ASP A 66 6.68 -30.65 23.90
CA ASP A 66 7.13 -29.35 23.39
C ASP A 66 6.26 -28.84 22.24
N LYS A 67 5.67 -29.74 21.45
CA LYS A 67 4.70 -29.40 20.41
C LYS A 67 3.52 -28.59 20.96
N GLN A 68 2.99 -28.96 22.12
CA GLN A 68 1.88 -28.24 22.76
C GLN A 68 2.36 -26.93 23.38
N GLN A 69 3.58 -26.92 23.93
CA GLN A 69 4.17 -25.72 24.51
C GLN A 69 4.45 -24.65 23.46
N VAL A 70 5.03 -25.04 22.33
CA VAL A 70 5.32 -24.17 21.19
C VAL A 70 4.02 -23.58 20.63
N LYS A 71 2.93 -24.36 20.57
CA LYS A 71 1.59 -23.84 20.23
C LYS A 71 1.06 -22.85 21.28
N ALA A 72 1.25 -23.12 22.56
CA ALA A 72 0.84 -22.21 23.63
C ALA A 72 1.58 -20.86 23.54
N ILE A 73 2.90 -20.90 23.36
CA ILE A 73 3.75 -19.72 23.11
C ILE A 73 3.28 -18.98 21.86
N PHE A 74 3.07 -19.70 20.75
CA PHE A 74 2.59 -19.09 19.50
C PHE A 74 1.26 -18.36 19.68
N SER A 75 0.28 -19.00 20.33
CA SER A 75 -1.01 -18.38 20.63
C SER A 75 -0.88 -17.18 21.58
N LEU A 76 0.07 -17.21 22.52
CA LEU A 76 0.35 -16.09 23.42
C LEU A 76 0.89 -14.87 22.65
N LEU A 77 1.84 -15.09 21.73
CA LEU A 77 2.38 -14.04 20.86
C LEU A 77 1.27 -13.41 19.99
N GLN A 78 0.38 -14.24 19.44
CA GLN A 78 -0.76 -13.76 18.65
C GLN A 78 -1.77 -12.97 19.49
N HIS A 79 -2.06 -13.43 20.71
CA HIS A 79 -3.03 -12.79 21.61
C HIS A 79 -2.67 -11.34 21.92
N PHE A 80 -1.39 -11.06 22.18
CA PHE A 80 -0.89 -9.71 22.47
C PHE A 80 -0.45 -8.91 21.23
N GLY A 81 -0.60 -9.47 20.02
CA GLY A 81 -0.24 -8.78 18.78
C GLY A 81 1.26 -8.52 18.62
N TRP A 82 2.12 -9.32 19.27
CA TRP A 82 3.57 -9.18 19.18
C TRP A 82 4.10 -9.76 17.87
N THR A 83 4.54 -8.90 16.95
CA THR A 83 5.00 -9.30 15.61
C THR A 83 6.50 -9.21 15.40
N TRP A 84 7.26 -8.70 16.38
CA TRP A 84 8.71 -8.58 16.32
C TRP A 84 9.32 -9.17 17.59
N VAL A 85 9.92 -10.36 17.49
CA VAL A 85 10.37 -11.14 18.66
C VAL A 85 11.79 -11.67 18.49
N VAL A 86 12.47 -11.93 19.60
CA VAL A 86 13.70 -12.70 19.64
C VAL A 86 13.43 -14.12 20.12
N LEU A 87 14.08 -15.10 19.51
CA LEU A 87 14.02 -16.49 19.93
C LEU A 87 15.39 -16.96 20.44
N LEU A 88 15.46 -17.34 21.71
CA LEU A 88 16.63 -17.94 22.34
C LEU A 88 16.32 -19.35 22.81
N GLY A 89 17.27 -20.27 22.65
CA GLY A 89 17.12 -21.63 23.17
C GLY A 89 18.45 -22.21 23.64
N SER A 90 18.42 -23.16 24.57
CA SER A 90 19.66 -23.79 25.03
C SER A 90 20.35 -24.57 23.91
N ASP A 91 21.68 -24.59 23.93
CA ASP A 91 22.49 -25.27 22.92
C ASP A 91 22.51 -26.80 23.09
N ASN A 92 21.33 -27.40 23.08
CA ASN A 92 21.10 -28.83 23.22
C ASN A 92 19.86 -29.26 22.41
N ASN A 93 19.55 -30.56 22.40
CA ASN A 93 18.46 -31.10 21.60
C ASN A 93 17.09 -30.51 21.98
N TYR A 94 16.87 -30.20 23.25
CA TYR A 94 15.61 -29.61 23.73
C TYR A 94 15.45 -28.18 23.20
N GLY A 95 16.42 -27.30 23.48
CA GLY A 95 16.37 -25.90 23.07
C GLY A 95 16.32 -25.73 21.55
N ARG A 96 17.19 -26.43 20.81
CA ARG A 96 17.24 -26.33 19.34
C ARG A 96 15.94 -26.83 18.69
N ALA A 97 15.41 -27.98 19.11
CA ALA A 97 14.18 -28.53 18.54
C ALA A 97 12.95 -27.65 18.85
N GLY A 98 12.85 -27.11 20.07
CA GLY A 98 11.78 -26.18 20.42
C GLY A 98 11.84 -24.89 19.58
N LEU A 99 13.03 -24.36 19.35
CA LEU A 99 13.21 -23.21 18.45
C LEU A 99 12.82 -23.51 17.01
N ASP A 100 13.20 -24.67 16.46
CA ASP A 100 12.84 -25.05 15.09
C ASP A 100 11.32 -25.22 14.95
N ALA A 101 10.67 -25.92 15.88
CA ALA A 101 9.22 -26.09 15.89
C ALA A 101 8.48 -24.75 15.99
N LEU A 102 8.96 -23.83 16.84
CA LEU A 102 8.36 -22.50 16.94
C LEU A 102 8.57 -21.67 15.67
N GLN A 103 9.76 -21.73 15.07
CA GLN A 103 10.05 -21.07 13.81
C GLN A 103 9.12 -21.57 12.68
N GLU A 104 8.84 -22.86 12.63
CA GLU A 104 7.93 -23.45 11.64
C GLU A 104 6.50 -22.90 11.78
N LEU A 105 5.99 -22.71 13.00
CA LEU A 105 4.68 -22.09 13.23
C LEU A 105 4.69 -20.58 12.91
N LEU A 106 5.79 -19.89 13.16
CA LEU A 106 5.89 -18.44 12.94
C LEU A 106 6.04 -18.06 11.47
N ASN A 107 6.70 -18.89 10.65
CA ASN A 107 6.95 -18.62 9.23
C ASN A 107 5.70 -18.20 8.41
N PRO A 108 4.56 -18.93 8.47
CA PRO A 108 3.33 -18.53 7.76
C PRO A 108 2.54 -17.41 8.49
N SER A 109 2.91 -17.06 9.71
CA SER A 109 2.21 -16.06 10.53
C SER A 109 2.68 -14.62 10.28
N ASN A 110 2.04 -13.62 10.87
CA ASN A 110 2.48 -12.22 10.80
C ASN A 110 3.60 -11.87 11.79
N VAL A 111 4.14 -12.84 12.52
CA VAL A 111 5.23 -12.63 13.47
C VAL A 111 6.58 -12.86 12.80
N CYS A 112 7.47 -11.89 12.92
CA CYS A 112 8.85 -11.96 12.43
C CYS A 112 9.83 -12.17 13.58
N VAL A 113 10.83 -13.02 13.33
CA VAL A 113 11.93 -13.26 14.25
C VAL A 113 13.08 -12.33 13.90
N ALA A 114 13.37 -11.41 14.80
CA ALA A 114 14.42 -10.40 14.66
C ALA A 114 15.81 -11.02 14.79
N TYR A 115 15.95 -11.92 15.75
CA TYR A 115 17.15 -12.69 15.99
C TYR A 115 16.78 -14.06 16.53
N ARG A 116 17.53 -15.07 16.08
CA ARG A 116 17.46 -16.44 16.59
C ARG A 116 18.85 -16.82 17.08
N GLY A 117 18.97 -17.19 18.34
CA GLY A 117 20.24 -17.52 18.97
C GLY A 117 20.18 -18.74 19.88
N THR A 118 21.35 -19.27 20.22
CA THR A 118 21.51 -20.37 21.17
C THR A 118 22.28 -19.92 22.40
N ILE A 119 21.79 -20.30 23.58
CA ILE A 119 22.44 -20.08 24.86
C ILE A 119 23.41 -21.24 25.10
N PRO A 120 24.73 -21.01 25.22
CA PRO A 120 25.70 -22.06 25.44
C PRO A 120 25.40 -22.89 26.70
N THR A 121 25.69 -24.19 26.64
CA THR A 121 25.54 -25.12 27.77
C THR A 121 26.86 -25.27 28.53
N ASN A 122 26.80 -25.53 29.84
CA ASN A 122 27.97 -25.78 30.70
C ASN A 122 28.99 -24.62 30.74
N VAL A 123 28.50 -23.38 30.74
CA VAL A 123 29.32 -22.16 30.86
C VAL A 123 28.90 -21.34 32.09
N ASP A 124 29.73 -20.40 32.50
CA ASP A 124 29.43 -19.44 33.57
C ASP A 124 29.12 -18.03 33.01
N ALA A 125 28.74 -17.11 33.89
CA ALA A 125 28.43 -15.72 33.52
C ALA A 125 29.62 -14.92 32.97
N ASN A 126 30.86 -15.39 33.09
CA ASN A 126 32.04 -14.71 32.51
C ASN A 126 32.21 -15.02 31.02
N ASN A 127 31.41 -15.94 30.46
CA ASN A 127 31.54 -16.35 29.08
C ASN A 127 31.24 -15.17 28.12
N PRO A 128 32.16 -14.84 27.20
CA PRO A 128 31.98 -13.71 26.28
C PRO A 128 30.81 -13.89 25.31
N GLU A 129 30.43 -15.13 24.99
CA GLU A 129 29.28 -15.42 24.12
C GLU A 129 27.96 -14.97 24.76
N LEU A 130 27.79 -15.16 26.08
CA LEU A 130 26.60 -14.68 26.80
C LEU A 130 26.52 -13.15 26.79
N HIS A 131 27.65 -12.47 27.02
CA HIS A 131 27.69 -11.02 26.93
C HIS A 131 27.39 -10.50 25.52
N ASN A 132 27.89 -11.18 24.48
CA ASN A 132 27.58 -10.83 23.10
C ASN A 132 26.10 -11.07 22.79
N LEU A 133 25.51 -12.15 23.30
CA LEU A 133 24.09 -12.45 23.14
C LEU A 133 23.23 -11.36 23.76
N VAL A 134 23.52 -10.95 25.00
CA VAL A 134 22.80 -9.85 25.68
C VAL A 134 22.97 -8.51 24.96
N ARG A 135 24.16 -8.24 24.39
CA ARG A 135 24.37 -7.06 23.55
C ARG A 135 23.51 -7.07 22.28
N ILE A 136 23.34 -8.23 21.65
CA ILE A 136 22.45 -8.36 20.49
C ILE A 136 21.00 -8.03 20.88
N LEU A 137 20.54 -8.48 22.06
CA LEU A 137 19.18 -8.16 22.53
C LEU A 137 18.95 -6.65 22.63
N THR A 138 19.95 -5.90 23.11
CA THR A 138 19.87 -4.44 23.20
C THR A 138 19.99 -3.76 21.84
N ASP A 139 20.85 -4.26 20.95
CA ASP A 139 21.10 -3.68 19.63
C ASP A 139 19.89 -3.84 18.69
N VAL A 140 19.12 -4.92 18.85
CA VAL A 140 17.97 -5.26 17.98
C VAL A 140 16.68 -4.52 18.38
N ASN A 141 16.68 -3.83 19.53
CA ASN A 141 15.56 -3.02 20.05
C ASN A 141 14.21 -3.78 20.04
N VAL A 142 14.20 -4.96 20.67
CA VAL A 142 13.02 -5.82 20.80
C VAL A 142 12.56 -5.84 22.24
N ASN A 143 11.25 -5.79 22.45
CA ASN A 143 10.66 -5.84 23.78
C ASN A 143 10.33 -7.27 24.23
N VAL A 144 10.07 -8.20 23.30
CA VAL A 144 9.63 -9.58 23.61
C VAL A 144 10.68 -10.62 23.20
N THR A 145 11.17 -11.38 24.18
CA THR A 145 12.12 -12.48 23.97
C THR A 145 11.53 -13.79 24.48
N VAL A 146 11.43 -14.78 23.58
CA VAL A 146 11.10 -16.16 23.93
C VAL A 146 12.38 -16.89 24.29
N VAL A 147 12.42 -17.52 25.47
CA VAL A 147 13.58 -18.29 25.97
C VAL A 147 13.15 -19.73 26.20
N PHE A 148 13.33 -20.54 25.15
CA PHE A 148 13.06 -21.98 25.14
C PHE A 148 14.33 -22.76 25.51
N ALA A 149 14.67 -22.79 26.80
CA ALA A 149 15.98 -23.22 27.23
C ALA A 149 15.94 -23.96 28.57
N SER A 150 16.89 -24.87 28.77
CA SER A 150 17.00 -25.58 30.03
C SER A 150 17.48 -24.67 31.17
N ARG A 151 16.96 -24.87 32.38
CA ARG A 151 17.31 -24.14 33.62
C ARG A 151 18.81 -23.95 33.83
N ALA A 152 19.60 -25.00 33.58
CA ALA A 152 21.06 -24.96 33.75
C ALA A 152 21.76 -23.94 32.81
N SER A 153 21.25 -23.75 31.59
CA SER A 153 21.77 -22.76 30.63
C SER A 153 21.26 -21.35 30.92
N VAL A 154 20.02 -21.26 31.44
CA VAL A 154 19.33 -19.99 31.68
C VAL A 154 19.90 -19.24 32.88
N LEU A 155 20.39 -19.94 33.91
CA LEU A 155 20.98 -19.34 35.10
C LEU A 155 22.13 -18.35 34.79
N PRO A 156 23.26 -18.76 34.18
CA PRO A 156 24.36 -17.84 33.87
C PRO A 156 23.95 -16.77 32.83
N PHE A 157 22.97 -17.07 31.96
CA PHE A 157 22.43 -16.09 31.02
C PHE A 157 21.75 -14.93 31.75
N PHE A 158 20.84 -15.20 32.69
CA PHE A 158 20.16 -14.12 33.42
C PHE A 158 21.06 -13.39 34.41
N GLU A 159 22.10 -14.03 34.95
CA GLU A 159 23.16 -13.31 35.67
C GLU A 159 23.79 -12.23 34.79
N VAL A 160 24.08 -12.54 33.53
CA VAL A 160 24.63 -11.57 32.57
C VAL A 160 23.60 -10.49 32.18
N VAL A 161 22.33 -10.85 31.99
CA VAL A 161 21.23 -9.89 31.72
C VAL A 161 21.16 -8.84 32.83
N VAL A 162 21.22 -9.27 34.10
CA VAL A 162 21.21 -8.35 35.25
C VAL A 162 22.51 -7.55 35.34
N GLN A 163 23.68 -8.16 35.16
CA GLN A 163 24.97 -7.45 35.16
C GLN A 163 25.04 -6.34 34.10
N ARG A 164 24.35 -6.53 32.97
CA ARG A 164 24.26 -5.56 31.86
C ARG A 164 23.12 -4.55 32.04
N ASN A 165 22.36 -4.61 33.13
CA ASN A 165 21.21 -3.76 33.42
C ASN A 165 20.16 -3.77 32.29
N VAL A 166 19.89 -4.94 31.70
CA VAL A 166 18.79 -5.07 30.74
C VAL A 166 17.47 -5.13 31.50
N THR A 167 16.60 -4.17 31.25
CA THR A 167 15.30 -4.00 31.91
C THR A 167 14.20 -3.77 30.87
N GLY A 168 12.94 -3.75 31.30
CA GLY A 168 11.82 -3.37 30.42
C GLY A 168 11.47 -4.40 29.33
N MET A 169 11.88 -5.65 29.50
CA MET A 169 11.59 -6.72 28.55
C MET A 169 10.41 -7.58 29.00
N VAL A 170 9.79 -8.24 28.03
CA VAL A 170 8.87 -9.35 28.26
C VAL A 170 9.61 -10.64 27.92
N TRP A 171 9.74 -11.52 28.91
CA TRP A 171 10.37 -12.82 28.78
C TRP A 171 9.30 -13.90 28.73
N VAL A 172 9.27 -14.68 27.65
CA VAL A 172 8.40 -15.87 27.55
C VAL A 172 9.24 -17.10 27.87
N ALA A 173 9.02 -17.65 29.05
CA ALA A 173 9.74 -18.75 29.65
C ALA A 173 9.16 -20.11 29.25
N SER A 174 10.04 -21.05 28.94
CA SER A 174 9.68 -22.46 28.90
C SER A 174 9.40 -22.99 30.31
N GLU A 175 8.76 -24.15 30.37
CA GLU A 175 8.39 -24.90 31.56
C GLU A 175 9.59 -25.28 32.42
N ASP A 176 10.76 -25.46 31.80
CA ASP A 176 11.94 -25.92 32.52
C ASP A 176 12.50 -24.87 33.50
N TRP A 177 12.20 -23.59 33.31
CA TRP A 177 12.75 -22.51 34.16
C TRP A 177 11.72 -21.52 34.69
N SER A 178 10.49 -21.52 34.16
CA SER A 178 9.43 -20.57 34.54
C SER A 178 9.10 -20.55 36.04
N LEU A 179 9.20 -21.69 36.73
CA LEU A 179 8.90 -21.82 38.16
C LEU A 179 10.15 -22.07 39.02
N SER A 180 11.33 -22.06 38.41
CA SER A 180 12.58 -22.51 39.06
C SER A 180 13.08 -21.54 40.11
N GLN A 181 13.24 -22.02 41.34
CA GLN A 181 13.82 -21.24 42.44
C GLN A 181 15.23 -20.73 42.18
N THR A 182 16.06 -21.48 41.49
CA THR A 182 17.42 -21.04 41.19
C THR A 182 17.45 -19.80 40.28
N ILE A 183 16.40 -19.57 39.48
CA ILE A 183 16.35 -18.45 38.53
C ILE A 183 15.73 -17.22 39.16
N TRP A 184 14.57 -17.33 39.82
CA TRP A 184 13.98 -16.16 40.48
C TRP A 184 14.76 -15.70 41.73
N LYS A 185 15.69 -16.50 42.25
CA LYS A 185 16.65 -16.04 43.29
C LYS A 185 17.89 -15.32 42.76
N VAL A 186 18.07 -15.22 41.43
CA VAL A 186 19.20 -14.48 40.86
C VAL A 186 19.15 -13.02 41.38
N PRO A 187 20.22 -12.50 42.01
CA PRO A 187 20.19 -11.17 42.58
C PRO A 187 19.88 -10.11 41.52
N GLY A 188 18.83 -9.32 41.72
CA GLY A 188 18.42 -8.25 40.81
C GLY A 188 17.50 -8.70 39.66
N ILE A 189 17.14 -9.97 39.57
CA ILE A 189 16.29 -10.50 38.49
C ILE A 189 14.92 -9.81 38.38
N GLN A 190 14.40 -9.24 39.46
CA GLN A 190 13.12 -8.53 39.47
C GLN A 190 13.11 -7.26 38.59
N THR A 191 14.26 -6.78 38.13
CA THR A 191 14.37 -5.56 37.30
C THR A 191 14.27 -5.85 35.80
N ILE A 192 14.35 -7.11 35.38
CA ILE A 192 14.45 -7.49 33.94
C ILE A 192 13.16 -7.25 33.14
N GLY A 193 12.05 -6.93 33.83
CA GLY A 193 10.73 -6.70 33.25
C GLY A 193 9.71 -7.78 33.61
N SER A 194 8.79 -8.08 32.71
CA SER A 194 7.70 -9.04 32.91
C SER A 194 8.09 -10.45 32.44
N VAL A 195 7.74 -11.49 33.21
CA VAL A 195 8.02 -12.89 32.84
C VAL A 195 6.70 -13.66 32.76
N PHE A 196 6.43 -14.22 31.57
CA PHE A 196 5.35 -15.16 31.29
C PHE A 196 5.93 -16.56 31.24
N GLY A 197 5.39 -17.48 32.02
CA GLY A 197 5.85 -18.85 32.10
C GLY A 197 4.85 -19.84 31.58
N MET A 198 5.33 -20.85 30.85
CA MET A 198 4.60 -22.09 30.67
C MET A 198 4.74 -22.92 31.94
N ALA A 199 3.66 -23.43 32.50
CA ALA A 199 3.67 -24.35 33.64
C ALA A 199 2.81 -25.57 33.32
N VAL A 200 3.19 -26.74 33.80
CA VAL A 200 2.34 -27.93 33.65
C VAL A 200 1.23 -27.84 34.68
N GLU A 201 0.02 -28.22 34.27
CA GLU A 201 -1.17 -28.22 35.13
C GLU A 201 -0.87 -28.83 36.50
N LYS A 202 -1.04 -28.02 37.55
CA LYS A 202 -0.88 -28.44 38.93
C LYS A 202 -2.25 -28.61 39.58
N PRO A 203 -2.67 -29.83 39.96
CA PRO A 203 -3.77 -29.98 40.89
C PRO A 203 -3.36 -29.48 42.29
N GLU A 204 -4.32 -28.96 43.06
CA GLU A 204 -4.10 -28.59 44.45
C GLU A 204 -3.77 -29.85 45.26
N PHE A 205 -2.47 -30.11 45.42
CA PHE A 205 -2.00 -31.41 45.82
C PHE A 205 -0.98 -31.35 46.95
N THR A 206 -1.43 -31.79 48.13
CA THR A 206 -0.64 -31.90 49.36
C THR A 206 0.06 -33.26 49.46
N ILE A 207 0.70 -33.72 48.37
CA ILE A 207 1.44 -34.99 48.39
C ILE A 207 2.58 -34.96 49.38
N LEU A 208 3.26 -33.81 49.51
CA LEU A 208 4.34 -33.62 50.46
C LEU A 208 3.80 -33.75 51.89
N GLU A 209 2.73 -33.05 52.24
CA GLU A 209 2.10 -33.17 53.56
C GLU A 209 1.63 -34.60 53.84
N ARG A 210 1.13 -35.30 52.81
CA ARG A 210 0.63 -36.67 52.95
C ARG A 210 1.74 -37.71 52.99
N PHE A 211 2.84 -37.50 52.26
CA PHE A 211 4.06 -38.31 52.30
C PHE A 211 4.79 -38.10 53.62
N GLU A 212 4.85 -36.86 54.11
CA GLU A 212 5.29 -36.51 55.46
C GLU A 212 4.41 -37.20 56.50
N ALA A 213 3.08 -37.08 56.42
CA ALA A 213 2.17 -37.75 57.34
C ALA A 213 2.30 -39.29 57.29
N TRP A 214 2.45 -39.87 56.09
CA TRP A 214 2.69 -41.30 55.91
C TRP A 214 4.02 -41.73 56.54
N LYS A 215 5.11 -41.00 56.29
CA LYS A 215 6.43 -41.28 56.89
C LYS A 215 6.43 -41.10 58.41
N MET A 216 5.77 -40.06 58.92
CA MET A 216 5.58 -39.82 60.35
C MET A 216 4.75 -40.94 61.00
N SER A 217 3.85 -41.58 60.26
CA SER A 217 3.11 -42.76 60.72
C SER A 217 3.94 -44.06 60.69
N GLU A 218 4.86 -44.19 59.73
CA GLU A 218 5.73 -45.35 59.56
C GLU A 218 6.84 -45.38 60.63
N GLU A 219 7.43 -44.22 60.96
CA GLU A 219 8.41 -44.02 62.04
C GLU A 219 7.84 -44.31 63.45
N GLY A 220 6.51 -44.34 63.61
CA GLY A 220 5.86 -44.82 64.84
C GLY A 220 5.95 -46.34 65.04
N SER A 221 6.47 -47.10 64.08
CA SER A 221 6.29 -48.57 64.03
C SER A 221 7.50 -49.46 63.70
N MET A 222 8.74 -48.97 63.51
CA MET A 222 9.99 -49.80 63.58
C MET A 222 11.27 -48.92 63.58
N PRO A 223 12.43 -49.44 64.07
CA PRO A 223 13.62 -48.69 64.45
C PRO A 223 14.50 -48.28 63.27
N GLU A 224 15.39 -47.34 63.57
CA GLU A 224 16.49 -46.78 62.79
C GLU A 224 17.01 -47.70 61.67
N CYS A 225 17.18 -47.12 60.47
CA CYS A 225 18.01 -47.69 59.40
C CYS A 225 19.44 -47.94 59.90
N ALA A 226 19.65 -49.06 60.57
CA ALA A 226 20.95 -49.55 61.02
C ALA A 226 21.44 -50.61 60.03
N SER A 227 22.45 -50.21 59.23
CA SER A 227 23.49 -51.05 58.65
C SER A 227 23.12 -52.47 58.20
N SER A 228 22.84 -52.66 56.91
CA SER A 228 23.09 -53.94 56.25
C SER A 228 24.47 -53.89 55.57
N ALA A 229 25.51 -54.01 56.39
CA ALA A 229 26.79 -54.56 55.96
C ALA A 229 26.86 -55.99 56.52
N GLU A 230 26.82 -56.97 55.62
CA GLU A 230 27.21 -58.38 55.79
C GLU A 230 26.49 -59.23 56.86
N ALA A 231 25.69 -60.21 56.42
CA ALA A 231 25.81 -61.62 56.83
C ALA A 231 24.73 -62.47 56.15
N GLY A 232 25.15 -63.60 55.56
CA GLY A 232 24.25 -64.60 54.99
C GLY A 232 23.47 -65.38 56.06
N GLY A 233 22.29 -65.86 55.66
CA GLY A 233 21.48 -66.81 56.41
C GLY A 233 20.16 -67.08 55.70
N GLU A 234 19.98 -68.31 55.25
CA GLU A 234 18.71 -68.80 54.68
C GLU A 234 17.57 -68.69 55.70
N SER A 235 16.48 -68.02 55.33
CA SER A 235 15.16 -68.35 55.87
C SER A 235 14.05 -67.94 54.89
N VAL A 236 13.18 -68.91 54.62
CA VAL A 236 11.99 -68.82 53.79
C VAL A 236 10.86 -68.17 54.61
N GLY A 237 10.23 -67.12 54.10
CA GLY A 237 8.93 -66.66 54.59
C GLY A 237 8.74 -65.14 54.59
N ASN A 238 7.72 -64.69 53.86
CA ASN A 238 7.22 -63.32 53.69
C ASN A 238 8.09 -62.37 52.85
N ALA A 239 7.66 -62.19 51.60
CA ALA A 239 8.07 -61.08 50.73
C ALA A 239 7.62 -59.75 51.36
N ARG A 240 8.44 -59.21 52.27
CA ARG A 240 8.50 -57.77 52.48
C ARG A 240 9.08 -57.19 51.20
N LEU A 241 8.37 -56.25 50.57
CA LEU A 241 8.96 -55.40 49.54
C LEU A 241 10.13 -54.67 50.21
N ASP A 242 11.35 -55.12 49.98
CA ASP A 242 12.54 -54.32 50.28
C ASP A 242 12.53 -53.12 49.33
N CYS A 243 11.93 -52.01 49.76
CA CYS A 243 12.30 -50.71 49.24
C CYS A 243 13.79 -50.52 49.58
N THR A 244 14.67 -50.75 48.62
CA THR A 244 16.13 -50.68 48.81
C THR A 244 16.68 -49.27 49.06
N GLN A 245 15.82 -48.26 49.17
CA GLN A 245 16.21 -46.87 49.39
C GLN A 245 15.73 -46.36 50.75
N CYS A 246 16.62 -46.37 51.74
CA CYS A 246 16.41 -45.62 52.97
C CYS A 246 16.71 -44.13 52.71
N CYS A 247 15.67 -43.28 52.69
CA CYS A 247 15.82 -41.83 52.50
C CYS A 247 16.02 -41.12 53.85
N THR A 248 17.28 -41.01 54.29
CA THR A 248 17.67 -40.31 55.53
C THR A 248 17.49 -38.78 55.43
N GLY A 249 17.42 -38.21 54.23
CA GLY A 249 17.30 -36.76 53.98
C GLY A 249 15.89 -36.23 53.68
N CYS A 250 14.87 -37.09 53.51
CA CYS A 250 13.54 -36.64 53.08
C CYS A 250 12.84 -35.69 54.08
N ARG A 251 13.24 -35.67 55.36
CA ARG A 251 12.73 -34.69 56.36
C ARG A 251 13.15 -33.25 56.06
N ALA A 252 14.26 -33.04 55.33
CA ALA A 252 14.75 -31.70 54.97
C ALA A 252 14.13 -31.14 53.69
N LEU A 253 13.54 -31.98 52.82
CA LEU A 253 12.83 -31.53 51.62
C LEU A 253 11.50 -30.82 51.95
N ALA A 254 10.88 -31.17 53.09
CA ALA A 254 9.62 -30.61 53.57
C ALA A 254 9.62 -29.08 53.75
N THR A 255 10.78 -28.50 54.08
CA THR A 255 10.87 -27.09 54.51
C THR A 255 11.15 -26.09 53.38
N ALA A 256 11.47 -26.56 52.17
CA ALA A 256 11.76 -25.70 51.01
C ALA A 256 11.19 -26.31 49.73
N THR A 257 9.87 -26.31 49.59
CA THR A 257 9.22 -26.82 48.37
C THR A 257 9.36 -25.81 47.23
N ASP A 258 10.28 -26.06 46.31
CA ASP A 258 10.29 -25.38 45.01
C ASP A 258 9.02 -25.75 44.23
N ALA A 259 8.37 -24.75 43.62
CA ALA A 259 7.17 -24.96 42.82
C ALA A 259 7.47 -25.87 41.60
N TYR A 260 8.67 -25.72 41.03
CA TYR A 260 9.20 -26.59 39.98
C TYR A 260 9.29 -28.06 40.42
N ASP A 261 9.94 -28.34 41.56
CA ASP A 261 10.11 -29.71 42.08
C ASP A 261 8.77 -30.37 42.42
N THR A 262 7.80 -29.57 42.89
CA THR A 262 6.44 -30.05 43.17
C THR A 262 5.74 -30.53 41.91
N GLN A 263 5.91 -29.82 40.78
CA GLN A 263 5.35 -30.19 39.48
C GLN A 263 5.99 -31.48 38.97
N GLY A 264 7.32 -31.58 38.99
CA GLY A 264 8.04 -32.80 38.61
C GLY A 264 7.61 -34.01 39.45
N SER A 265 7.44 -33.83 40.76
CA SER A 265 6.98 -34.87 41.68
C SER A 265 5.59 -35.41 41.33
N PHE A 266 4.65 -34.55 40.92
CA PHE A 266 3.32 -35.00 40.48
C PHE A 266 3.38 -35.79 39.17
N ASN A 267 4.26 -35.40 38.23
CA ASN A 267 4.46 -36.14 36.99
C ASN A 267 5.08 -37.53 37.24
N VAL A 268 6.02 -37.63 38.19
CA VAL A 268 6.55 -38.92 38.67
C VAL A 268 5.43 -39.78 39.25
N TYR A 269 4.61 -39.21 40.12
CA TYR A 269 3.48 -39.93 40.75
C TYR A 269 2.48 -40.44 39.70
N SER A 270 2.16 -39.60 38.71
CA SER A 270 1.31 -39.97 37.58
C SER A 270 1.91 -41.12 36.76
N ALA A 271 3.23 -41.13 36.56
CA ALA A 271 3.92 -42.19 35.82
C ALA A 271 3.88 -43.53 36.57
N VAL A 272 4.12 -43.51 37.90
CA VAL A 272 4.00 -44.68 38.76
C VAL A 272 2.58 -45.24 38.70
N TYR A 273 1.57 -44.38 38.82
CA TYR A 273 0.17 -44.80 38.76
C TYR A 273 -0.23 -45.35 37.40
N ALA A 274 0.30 -44.78 36.30
CA ALA A 274 0.07 -45.35 34.97
C ALA A 274 0.58 -46.79 34.85
N VAL A 275 1.78 -47.07 35.38
CA VAL A 275 2.31 -48.44 35.44
C VAL A 275 1.45 -49.34 36.34
N ALA A 276 1.05 -48.84 37.51
CA ALA A 276 0.22 -49.59 38.46
C ALA A 276 -1.16 -49.95 37.88
N HIS A 277 -1.82 -49.01 37.20
CA HIS A 277 -3.08 -49.24 36.50
C HIS A 277 -2.90 -50.23 35.34
N GLY A 278 -1.82 -50.11 34.58
CA GLY A 278 -1.49 -51.07 33.51
C GLY A 278 -1.28 -52.50 34.04
N LEU A 279 -0.56 -52.64 35.16
CA LEU A 279 -0.39 -53.94 35.85
C LEU A 279 -1.70 -54.46 36.41
N HIS A 280 -2.51 -53.61 37.03
CA HIS A 280 -3.80 -53.97 37.61
C HIS A 280 -4.73 -54.58 36.56
N ASP A 281 -4.79 -53.97 35.37
CA ASP A 281 -5.58 -54.48 34.25
C ASP A 281 -4.96 -55.75 33.66
N LEU A 282 -3.65 -55.77 33.43
CA LEU A 282 -2.94 -56.93 32.87
C LEU A 282 -3.13 -58.19 33.74
N LEU A 283 -3.10 -58.03 35.06
CA LEU A 283 -3.20 -59.13 36.02
C LEU A 283 -4.66 -59.49 36.38
N GLY A 284 -5.65 -58.76 35.86
CA GLY A 284 -7.08 -59.03 36.11
C GLY A 284 -7.53 -58.71 37.54
N CYS A 285 -6.88 -57.76 38.20
CA CYS A 285 -7.05 -57.47 39.63
C CYS A 285 -8.39 -56.81 39.98
N ALA A 286 -9.22 -56.42 39.00
CA ALA A 286 -10.48 -55.71 39.22
C ALA A 286 -11.48 -56.48 40.11
N SER A 287 -11.39 -57.81 40.15
CA SER A 287 -12.21 -58.68 41.00
C SER A 287 -11.76 -58.76 42.47
N GLY A 288 -10.67 -58.08 42.83
CA GLY A 288 -10.04 -58.17 44.15
C GLY A 288 -8.99 -59.27 44.28
N ALA A 289 -8.79 -60.10 43.26
CA ALA A 289 -7.72 -61.09 43.17
C ALA A 289 -6.89 -60.88 41.89
N CYS A 290 -5.56 -60.89 42.02
CA CYS A 290 -4.63 -60.75 40.89
C CYS A 290 -4.08 -62.12 40.46
N SER A 291 -3.91 -62.33 39.16
CA SER A 291 -3.16 -63.48 38.64
C SER A 291 -1.67 -63.40 39.01
N LYS A 292 -1.03 -64.56 39.23
CA LYS A 292 0.41 -64.67 39.60
C LYS A 292 1.28 -65.13 38.42
N GLY A 293 1.01 -64.61 37.23
CA GLY A 293 1.75 -64.96 36.00
C GLY A 293 2.98 -64.09 35.77
N THR A 294 3.88 -64.56 34.88
CA THR A 294 4.98 -63.74 34.36
C THR A 294 4.43 -62.57 33.56
N VAL A 295 4.93 -61.36 33.82
CA VAL A 295 4.56 -60.14 33.08
C VAL A 295 5.67 -59.83 32.08
N TYR A 296 5.33 -59.84 30.79
CA TYR A 296 6.26 -59.40 29.76
C TYR A 296 6.15 -57.88 29.52
N PRO A 297 7.28 -57.17 29.31
CA PRO A 297 7.25 -55.71 29.17
C PRO A 297 6.34 -55.20 28.04
N TRP A 298 6.30 -55.91 26.90
CA TRP A 298 5.44 -55.54 25.77
C TRP A 298 3.94 -55.67 26.07
N GLN A 299 3.54 -56.62 26.93
CA GLN A 299 2.14 -56.76 27.36
C GLN A 299 1.76 -55.61 28.28
N LEU A 300 2.65 -55.28 29.22
CA LEU A 300 2.46 -54.14 30.12
C LEU A 300 2.41 -52.83 29.34
N LEU A 301 3.29 -52.63 28.34
CA LEU A 301 3.26 -51.47 27.45
C LEU A 301 1.90 -51.30 26.75
N GLN A 302 1.31 -52.39 26.26
CA GLN A 302 -0.02 -52.34 25.64
C GLN A 302 -1.08 -51.85 26.63
N LYS A 303 -1.05 -52.36 27.88
CA LYS A 303 -1.99 -51.94 28.92
C LYS A 303 -1.78 -50.51 29.40
N ILE A 304 -0.52 -50.06 29.53
CA ILE A 304 -0.20 -48.69 29.91
C ILE A 304 -0.75 -47.68 28.89
N ARG A 305 -0.72 -48.00 27.58
CA ARG A 305 -1.27 -47.10 26.54
C ARG A 305 -2.79 -46.93 26.62
N GLU A 306 -3.49 -47.86 27.24
CA GLU A 306 -4.96 -47.89 27.36
C GLU A 306 -5.45 -47.29 28.69
N VAL A 307 -4.55 -46.88 29.60
CA VAL A 307 -4.96 -46.35 30.91
C VAL A 307 -5.71 -45.04 30.77
N ASN A 308 -6.77 -44.93 31.56
CA ASN A 308 -7.58 -43.73 31.67
C ASN A 308 -8.12 -43.63 33.10
N PHE A 309 -7.50 -42.79 33.92
CA PHE A 309 -7.86 -42.65 35.33
C PHE A 309 -7.76 -41.20 35.78
N THR A 310 -8.45 -40.87 36.87
CA THR A 310 -8.41 -39.55 37.49
C THR A 310 -7.51 -39.59 38.72
N LEU A 311 -6.59 -38.65 38.80
CA LEU A 311 -5.62 -38.51 39.88
C LEU A 311 -5.68 -37.08 40.42
N TYR A 312 -6.25 -36.91 41.61
CA TYR A 312 -6.48 -35.59 42.25
C TYR A 312 -7.15 -34.59 41.31
N GLU A 313 -8.32 -34.97 40.79
CA GLU A 313 -9.11 -34.19 39.83
C GLU A 313 -8.47 -33.97 38.44
N SER A 314 -7.25 -34.46 38.24
CA SER A 314 -6.56 -34.36 36.97
C SER A 314 -6.64 -35.68 36.20
N GLN A 315 -7.09 -35.63 34.94
CA GLN A 315 -7.23 -36.82 34.12
C GLN A 315 -5.88 -37.26 33.54
N ILE A 316 -5.53 -38.53 33.70
CA ILE A 316 -4.30 -39.13 33.18
C ILE A 316 -4.67 -40.13 32.08
N SER A 317 -4.26 -39.81 30.86
CA SER A 317 -4.39 -40.68 29.68
C SER A 317 -3.35 -40.31 28.64
N PHE A 318 -3.01 -41.25 27.76
CA PHE A 318 -2.03 -41.06 26.69
C PHE A 318 -2.70 -41.04 25.32
N ASP A 319 -2.12 -40.32 24.37
CA ASP A 319 -2.51 -40.39 22.97
C ASP A 319 -1.83 -41.56 22.23
N ALA A 320 -2.07 -41.68 20.92
CA ALA A 320 -1.45 -42.70 20.08
C ALA A 320 0.10 -42.62 20.05
N ASN A 321 0.66 -41.45 20.37
CA ASN A 321 2.09 -41.20 20.49
C ASN A 321 2.60 -41.30 21.93
N GLY A 322 1.84 -41.89 22.86
CA GLY A 322 2.28 -42.06 24.24
C GLY A 322 2.50 -40.73 24.97
N ASP A 323 1.94 -39.64 24.45
CA ASP A 323 2.02 -38.31 25.04
C ASP A 323 0.80 -38.08 25.93
N ILE A 324 1.00 -37.48 27.11
CA ILE A 324 -0.12 -37.14 27.98
C ILE A 324 -1.01 -36.08 27.32
N GLN A 325 -2.33 -36.29 27.37
CA GLN A 325 -3.30 -35.39 26.75
C GLN A 325 -3.59 -34.17 27.64
N LYS A 326 -2.57 -33.34 27.88
CA LYS A 326 -2.67 -32.13 28.70
C LYS A 326 -2.09 -30.90 27.99
N GLY A 327 -2.59 -29.75 28.39
CA GLY A 327 -2.10 -28.45 27.96
C GLY A 327 -1.14 -27.82 28.96
N TYR A 328 -1.08 -26.49 28.97
CA TYR A 328 -0.23 -25.70 29.87
C TYR A 328 -1.03 -24.63 30.58
N ASP A 329 -0.67 -24.37 31.83
CA ASP A 329 -1.05 -23.15 32.51
C ASP A 329 -0.08 -22.03 32.11
N ILE A 330 -0.63 -20.83 31.97
CA ILE A 330 0.16 -19.62 31.72
C ILE A 330 0.28 -18.88 33.04
N VAL A 331 1.51 -18.80 33.54
CA VAL A 331 1.82 -18.13 34.80
C VAL A 331 2.55 -16.82 34.56
N MET A 332 2.42 -15.89 35.51
CA MET A 332 3.17 -14.64 35.50
C MET A 332 3.96 -14.49 36.80
N TRP A 333 5.18 -13.98 36.69
CA TRP A 333 5.95 -13.62 37.88
C TRP A 333 5.40 -12.34 38.50
N LYS A 334 5.19 -12.38 39.81
CA LYS A 334 4.72 -11.25 40.60
C LYS A 334 5.65 -11.01 41.77
N TRP A 335 6.09 -9.77 41.88
CA TRP A 335 7.04 -9.32 42.88
C TRP A 335 6.34 -8.45 43.92
N ASN A 336 6.55 -8.75 45.20
CA ASN A 336 6.18 -7.89 46.32
C ASN A 336 7.44 -7.59 47.13
N GLY A 337 8.15 -6.52 46.76
CA GLY A 337 9.50 -6.27 47.24
C GLY A 337 10.46 -7.40 46.81
N PRO A 338 11.17 -8.06 47.73
CA PRO A 338 12.04 -9.19 47.41
C PRO A 338 11.29 -10.53 47.26
N ASN A 339 9.98 -10.58 47.58
CA ASN A 339 9.22 -11.82 47.58
C ASN A 339 8.67 -12.10 46.17
N TRP A 340 9.03 -13.27 45.65
CA TRP A 340 8.52 -13.81 44.40
C TRP A 340 7.26 -14.65 44.64
N THR A 341 6.29 -14.51 43.74
CA THR A 341 5.13 -15.38 43.63
C THR A 341 4.84 -15.66 42.16
N SER A 342 4.27 -16.83 41.86
CA SER A 342 3.74 -17.16 40.53
C SER A 342 2.21 -17.14 40.58
N GLU A 343 1.60 -16.39 39.68
CA GLU A 343 0.14 -16.28 39.56
C GLU A 343 -0.31 -16.90 38.23
N MET A 344 -1.30 -17.79 38.25
CA MET A 344 -1.90 -18.33 37.03
C MET A 344 -2.80 -17.27 36.39
N ILE A 345 -2.39 -16.78 35.23
CA ILE A 345 -3.10 -15.75 34.47
C ILE A 345 -3.92 -16.34 33.31
N GLY A 346 -3.75 -17.62 32.99
CA GLY A 346 -4.44 -18.23 31.87
C GLY A 346 -4.16 -19.71 31.70
N THR A 347 -4.82 -20.31 30.72
CA THR A 347 -4.66 -21.73 30.37
C THR A 347 -4.65 -21.92 28.86
N PHE A 348 -3.82 -22.84 28.39
CA PHE A 348 -3.82 -23.34 27.03
C PHE A 348 -4.33 -24.78 27.04
N ARG A 349 -5.48 -25.02 26.43
CA ARG A 349 -6.08 -26.36 26.32
C ARG A 349 -5.82 -26.95 24.95
N VAL A 350 -5.69 -28.27 24.91
CA VAL A 350 -5.47 -29.07 23.69
C VAL A 350 -6.79 -29.78 23.34
N ASN A 351 -7.08 -29.94 22.04
CA ASN A 351 -8.28 -30.62 21.52
C ASN A 351 -9.63 -29.98 21.89
N PRO A 352 -9.99 -28.79 21.35
CA PRO A 352 -9.25 -27.98 20.39
C PRO A 352 -8.22 -27.05 21.04
N ASP A 353 -7.18 -26.70 20.29
CA ASP A 353 -6.16 -25.74 20.72
C ASP A 353 -6.81 -24.37 21.01
N ARG A 354 -6.83 -23.96 22.28
CA ARG A 354 -7.41 -22.70 22.70
C ARG A 354 -6.63 -22.11 23.87
N LEU A 355 -6.17 -20.88 23.67
CA LEU A 355 -5.60 -20.04 24.73
C LEU A 355 -6.70 -19.20 25.37
N ASN A 356 -6.72 -19.15 26.70
CA ASN A 356 -7.56 -18.25 27.49
C ASN A 356 -6.69 -17.50 28.49
N ILE A 357 -6.61 -16.18 28.36
CA ILE A 357 -5.90 -15.29 29.29
C ILE A 357 -6.93 -14.45 30.04
N ASP A 358 -6.75 -14.33 31.34
CA ASP A 358 -7.49 -13.46 32.23
C ASP A 358 -6.79 -12.09 32.28
N PRO A 359 -7.29 -11.06 31.57
CA PRO A 359 -6.59 -9.79 31.43
C PRO A 359 -6.43 -9.05 32.77
N ASP A 360 -7.35 -9.27 33.72
CA ASP A 360 -7.36 -8.58 35.02
C ASP A 360 -6.21 -9.04 35.94
N LYS A 361 -5.61 -10.20 35.65
CA LYS A 361 -4.47 -10.75 36.40
C LYS A 361 -3.12 -10.43 35.79
N VAL A 362 -3.09 -9.84 34.59
CA VAL A 362 -1.84 -9.53 33.90
C VAL A 362 -1.28 -8.20 34.41
N LEU A 363 -0.05 -8.23 34.93
CA LEU A 363 0.62 -7.05 35.52
C LEU A 363 1.83 -6.64 34.71
N TRP A 364 1.69 -5.57 33.93
CA TRP A 364 2.77 -5.05 33.10
C TRP A 364 3.77 -4.20 33.89
N HIS A 365 5.04 -4.25 33.48
CA HIS A 365 6.10 -3.41 34.02
C HIS A 365 6.08 -1.97 33.46
N THR A 366 5.18 -1.67 32.51
CA THR A 366 5.03 -0.37 31.87
C THR A 366 4.26 0.61 32.76
N GLU A 367 4.49 1.91 32.59
CA GLU A 367 3.84 2.95 33.41
C GLU A 367 2.33 3.05 33.19
N ASP A 368 1.87 2.73 31.99
CA ASP A 368 0.47 2.75 31.57
C ASP A 368 -0.29 1.45 31.92
N GLY A 369 0.41 0.43 32.42
CA GLY A 369 -0.16 -0.87 32.76
C GLY A 369 -0.70 -1.64 31.55
N GLN A 370 -0.20 -1.36 30.34
CA GLN A 370 -0.58 -2.05 29.10
C GLN A 370 0.53 -2.97 28.57
N ALA A 371 0.17 -3.90 27.69
CA ALA A 371 1.14 -4.75 27.03
C ALA A 371 2.10 -3.90 26.19
N PRO A 372 3.43 -4.01 26.37
CA PRO A 372 4.38 -3.27 25.55
C PRO A 372 4.27 -3.74 24.10
N SER A 373 4.26 -2.79 23.16
CA SER A 373 4.30 -3.11 21.74
C SER A 373 5.65 -3.72 21.37
N SER A 374 5.65 -4.72 20.50
CA SER A 374 6.87 -5.32 19.96
C SER A 374 6.71 -5.41 18.45
N LEU A 375 6.96 -4.28 17.77
CA LEU A 375 6.78 -4.06 16.34
C LEU A 375 8.11 -3.58 15.75
N CYS A 376 8.43 -4.00 14.53
CA CYS A 376 9.62 -3.48 13.82
C CYS A 376 9.32 -2.11 13.18
N SER A 377 8.11 -1.96 12.63
CA SER A 377 7.64 -0.75 11.98
C SER A 377 6.19 -0.51 12.38
N GLU A 378 5.84 0.75 12.61
CA GLU A 378 4.46 1.15 12.91
C GLU A 378 3.56 0.95 11.69
N ALA A 379 2.24 0.95 11.93
CA ALA A 379 1.29 0.91 10.84
C ALA A 379 1.39 2.20 10.01
N CYS A 380 1.34 2.08 8.69
CA CYS A 380 1.35 3.25 7.80
C CYS A 380 0.03 4.01 7.86
N GLU A 381 0.12 5.32 7.67
CA GLU A 381 -1.07 6.16 7.57
C GLU A 381 -1.84 5.85 6.28
N PRO A 382 -3.15 6.14 6.24
CA PRO A 382 -3.94 5.95 5.04
C PRO A 382 -3.35 6.71 3.82
N GLY A 383 -3.30 6.05 2.67
CA GLY A 383 -2.68 6.59 1.45
C GLY A 383 -1.15 6.41 1.35
N GLU A 384 -0.51 5.79 2.36
CA GLU A 384 0.90 5.41 2.33
C GLU A 384 1.08 3.91 2.06
N MET A 385 1.99 3.58 1.14
CA MET A 385 2.40 2.20 0.88
C MET A 385 3.58 1.79 1.77
N ARG A 386 3.67 0.49 2.03
CA ARG A 386 4.77 -0.16 2.74
C ARG A 386 5.91 -0.42 1.77
N LEU A 387 7.03 0.28 1.97
CA LEU A 387 8.27 0.00 1.27
C LEU A 387 9.14 -0.92 2.14
N GLN A 388 9.32 -2.16 1.70
CA GLN A 388 10.14 -3.13 2.43
C GLN A 388 11.62 -2.70 2.43
N GLN A 389 12.17 -2.40 3.61
CA GLN A 389 13.58 -1.99 3.77
C GLN A 389 14.52 -3.16 4.02
N SER A 390 14.04 -4.22 4.66
CA SER A 390 14.86 -5.34 5.11
C SER A 390 14.34 -6.68 4.58
N ARG A 391 15.07 -7.76 4.87
CA ARG A 391 14.64 -9.12 4.54
C ARG A 391 13.35 -9.52 5.29
N HIS A 392 13.03 -8.88 6.41
CA HIS A 392 11.87 -9.20 7.23
C HIS A 392 10.64 -8.43 6.75
N LYS A 393 9.56 -9.15 6.43
CA LYS A 393 8.27 -8.57 5.99
C LYS A 393 7.63 -7.60 6.98
N CYS A 394 7.96 -7.71 8.27
CA CYS A 394 7.44 -6.84 9.33
C CYS A 394 8.17 -5.49 9.41
N CYS A 395 9.28 -5.33 8.69
CA CYS A 395 10.10 -4.12 8.72
C CYS A 395 9.98 -3.38 7.38
N PHE A 396 9.27 -2.26 7.40
CA PHE A 396 8.99 -1.45 6.22
C PHE A 396 8.99 0.03 6.59
N SER A 397 9.27 0.90 5.62
CA SER A 397 9.02 2.33 5.75
C SER A 397 7.72 2.70 5.04
N CYS A 398 6.97 3.61 5.62
CA CYS A 398 5.78 4.15 5.01
C CYS A 398 6.15 5.26 4.05
N VAL A 399 5.62 5.20 2.83
CA VAL A 399 5.89 6.18 1.77
C VAL A 399 4.56 6.59 1.15
N PRO A 400 4.26 7.89 1.04
CA PRO A 400 3.02 8.35 0.41
C PRO A 400 2.99 7.92 -1.06
N CYS A 401 1.83 7.44 -1.52
CA CYS A 401 1.63 7.15 -2.93
C CYS A 401 1.89 8.40 -3.79
N SER A 402 2.48 8.21 -4.97
CA SER A 402 2.78 9.30 -5.90
C SER A 402 1.51 9.97 -6.44
N PRO A 403 1.57 11.23 -6.92
CA PRO A 403 0.44 11.86 -7.60
C PRO A 403 -0.07 11.01 -8.76
N GLY A 404 -1.40 10.94 -8.92
CA GLY A 404 -2.07 10.09 -9.90
C GLY A 404 -2.20 8.62 -9.50
N THR A 405 -1.76 8.25 -8.29
CA THR A 405 -1.92 6.91 -7.71
C THR A 405 -2.58 6.97 -6.33
N PHE A 406 -3.20 5.88 -5.90
CA PHE A 406 -3.92 5.78 -4.63
C PHE A 406 -3.76 4.40 -3.99
N LEU A 407 -4.07 4.28 -2.70
CA LEU A 407 -4.02 3.00 -1.99
C LEU A 407 -5.29 2.76 -1.16
N ASN A 408 -6.10 1.77 -1.58
CA ASN A 408 -7.38 1.40 -0.95
C ASN A 408 -7.32 0.01 -0.28
N THR A 409 -6.24 -0.29 0.44
CA THR A 409 -6.07 -1.45 1.35
C THR A 409 -5.99 -2.86 0.75
N SER A 410 -6.13 -3.07 -0.58
CA SER A 410 -6.07 -4.43 -1.16
C SER A 410 -4.66 -5.05 -1.12
N ASP A 411 -3.64 -4.28 -1.47
CA ASP A 411 -2.24 -4.65 -1.41
C ASP A 411 -1.45 -3.49 -0.78
N PRO A 412 -0.95 -3.59 0.46
CA PRO A 412 -0.29 -2.49 1.14
C PRO A 412 1.08 -2.15 0.55
N PHE A 413 1.59 -2.90 -0.44
CA PHE A 413 2.92 -2.70 -1.03
C PHE A 413 2.90 -1.98 -2.38
N ASP A 414 1.74 -1.82 -3.02
CA ASP A 414 1.65 -1.25 -4.37
C ASP A 414 0.52 -0.23 -4.51
N CYS A 415 0.85 0.94 -5.06
CA CYS A 415 -0.12 2.01 -5.31
C CYS A 415 -0.81 1.80 -6.67
N GLN A 416 -2.13 1.93 -6.68
CA GLN A 416 -2.95 1.75 -7.87
C GLN A 416 -3.04 3.06 -8.66
N ALA A 417 -2.96 3.01 -9.99
CA ALA A 417 -3.14 4.19 -10.83
C ALA A 417 -4.62 4.62 -10.91
N CYS A 418 -4.87 5.94 -10.91
CA CYS A 418 -6.20 6.49 -11.14
C CYS A 418 -6.69 6.26 -12.58
N GLY A 419 -8.01 6.33 -12.78
CA GLY A 419 -8.62 6.29 -14.11
C GLY A 419 -8.17 7.45 -15.02
N LEU A 420 -8.42 7.33 -16.33
CA LEU A 420 -8.00 8.33 -17.33
C LEU A 420 -8.54 9.74 -17.06
N ASP A 421 -9.80 9.85 -16.63
CA ASP A 421 -10.45 11.13 -16.31
C ASP A 421 -10.31 11.51 -14.82
N GLU A 422 -9.53 10.73 -14.07
CA GLU A 422 -9.33 10.90 -12.64
C GLU A 422 -7.86 11.23 -12.33
N TRP A 423 -7.64 11.75 -11.12
CA TRP A 423 -6.34 12.13 -10.60
C TRP A 423 -6.37 12.18 -9.07
N SER A 424 -5.24 11.95 -8.42
CA SER A 424 -5.09 12.04 -6.97
C SER A 424 -3.83 12.84 -6.59
N PRO A 425 -3.87 13.63 -5.49
CA PRO A 425 -2.64 14.15 -4.89
C PRO A 425 -1.82 13.03 -4.23
N ALA A 426 -0.57 13.33 -3.88
CA ALA A 426 0.28 12.38 -3.16
C ALA A 426 -0.34 11.98 -1.81
N GLY A 427 -0.25 10.70 -1.46
CA GLY A 427 -0.80 10.16 -0.20
C GLY A 427 -2.33 10.03 -0.18
N SER A 428 -2.98 9.84 -1.33
CA SER A 428 -4.43 9.72 -1.39
C SER A 428 -4.92 8.27 -1.28
N GLU A 429 -6.05 8.08 -0.62
CA GLU A 429 -6.80 6.82 -0.61
C GLU A 429 -7.77 6.67 -1.79
N VAL A 430 -8.10 7.78 -2.46
CA VAL A 430 -9.10 7.85 -3.51
C VAL A 430 -8.66 8.75 -4.65
N CYS A 431 -9.22 8.50 -5.83
CA CYS A 431 -9.07 9.36 -6.99
C CYS A 431 -10.20 10.37 -7.08
N PHE A 432 -9.90 11.54 -7.63
CA PHE A 432 -10.83 12.64 -7.86
C PHE A 432 -10.97 12.89 -9.37
N ASN A 433 -12.14 13.34 -9.81
CA ASN A 433 -12.33 13.73 -11.20
C ASN A 433 -11.44 14.94 -11.55
N ARG A 434 -10.76 14.88 -12.69
CA ARG A 434 -9.96 16.00 -13.19
C ARG A 434 -10.83 17.20 -13.51
N THR A 435 -10.24 18.39 -13.37
CA THR A 435 -10.93 19.65 -13.66
C THR A 435 -10.94 19.90 -15.17
N ILE A 436 -12.11 20.21 -15.75
CA ILE A 436 -12.23 20.45 -17.20
C ILE A 436 -12.02 21.95 -17.47
N GLU A 437 -11.06 22.29 -18.34
CA GLU A 437 -10.75 23.67 -18.72
C GLU A 437 -11.17 23.96 -20.17
N PHE A 438 -11.99 25.00 -20.36
CA PHE A 438 -12.40 25.57 -21.65
C PHE A 438 -12.85 27.03 -21.49
N LEU A 439 -12.97 27.79 -22.58
CA LEU A 439 -13.48 29.17 -22.56
C LEU A 439 -15.00 29.18 -22.35
N SER A 440 -15.43 29.07 -21.10
CA SER A 440 -16.85 29.02 -20.72
C SER A 440 -17.59 30.33 -20.95
N TRP A 441 -18.88 30.24 -21.30
CA TRP A 441 -19.81 31.37 -21.39
C TRP A 441 -19.93 32.18 -20.09
N SER A 442 -19.66 31.56 -18.94
CA SER A 442 -19.81 32.19 -17.62
C SER A 442 -18.59 33.00 -17.18
N GLU A 443 -17.47 32.97 -17.91
CA GLU A 443 -16.25 33.63 -17.47
C GLU A 443 -16.20 35.12 -17.80
N PRO A 444 -15.66 35.99 -16.92
CA PRO A 444 -15.58 37.44 -17.17
C PRO A 444 -14.90 37.81 -18.49
N LEU A 445 -13.85 37.09 -18.87
CA LEU A 445 -13.14 37.28 -20.13
C LEU A 445 -14.03 37.02 -21.35
N ALA A 446 -14.87 35.98 -21.29
CA ALA A 446 -15.80 35.65 -22.37
C ALA A 446 -16.86 36.74 -22.55
N TRP A 447 -17.38 37.30 -21.45
CA TRP A 447 -18.35 38.40 -21.49
C TRP A 447 -17.79 39.65 -22.17
N TRP A 448 -16.55 40.02 -21.86
CA TRP A 448 -15.88 41.15 -22.52
C TRP A 448 -15.72 40.93 -24.03
N LEU A 449 -15.29 39.75 -24.45
CA LEU A 449 -15.11 39.41 -25.87
C LEU A 449 -16.45 39.35 -26.63
N LEU A 450 -17.48 38.78 -26.02
CA LEU A 450 -18.83 38.71 -26.60
C LEU A 450 -19.47 40.10 -26.73
N ALA A 451 -19.29 40.97 -25.73
CA ALA A 451 -19.78 42.35 -25.79
C ALA A 451 -19.13 43.13 -26.94
N LEU A 452 -17.81 42.96 -27.14
CA LEU A 452 -17.08 43.58 -28.24
C LEU A 452 -17.53 43.03 -29.60
N ALA A 453 -17.76 41.72 -29.71
CA ALA A 453 -18.31 41.09 -30.92
C ALA A 453 -19.71 41.62 -31.25
N ALA A 454 -20.60 41.72 -30.25
CA ALA A 454 -21.94 42.25 -30.41
C ALA A 454 -21.93 43.73 -30.85
N LEU A 455 -21.06 44.55 -30.26
CA LEU A 455 -20.89 45.96 -30.64
C LEU A 455 -20.44 46.09 -32.11
N LEU A 456 -19.48 45.27 -32.54
CA LEU A 456 -19.02 45.25 -33.94
C LEU A 456 -20.13 44.78 -34.89
N MET A 457 -20.90 43.76 -34.52
CA MET A 457 -22.07 43.33 -35.31
C MET A 457 -23.11 44.45 -35.47
N LEU A 458 -23.45 45.14 -34.38
CA LEU A 458 -24.37 46.28 -34.41
C LEU A 458 -23.84 47.39 -35.31
N LEU A 459 -22.53 47.68 -35.25
CA LEU A 459 -21.89 48.66 -36.12
C LEU A 459 -21.96 48.25 -37.60
N ILE A 460 -21.71 46.98 -37.94
CA ILE A 460 -21.82 46.46 -39.31
C ILE A 460 -23.25 46.62 -39.84
N VAL A 461 -24.25 46.24 -39.03
CA VAL A 461 -25.67 46.37 -39.40
C VAL A 461 -26.06 47.84 -39.59
N ALA A 462 -25.65 48.72 -38.67
CA ALA A 462 -25.91 50.16 -38.77
C ALA A 462 -25.30 50.77 -40.04
N LEU A 463 -24.05 50.39 -40.38
CA LEU A 463 -23.39 50.83 -41.61
C LEU A 463 -24.09 50.30 -42.87
N ALA A 464 -24.55 49.04 -42.85
CA ALA A 464 -25.31 48.45 -43.95
C ALA A 464 -26.65 49.17 -44.19
N VAL A 465 -27.41 49.45 -43.12
CA VAL A 465 -28.66 50.21 -43.19
C VAL A 465 -28.41 51.62 -43.72
N LEU A 466 -27.40 52.33 -43.18
CA LEU A 466 -27.04 53.67 -43.63
C LEU A 466 -26.71 53.71 -45.14
N PHE A 467 -25.95 52.73 -45.62
CA PHE A 467 -25.56 52.66 -47.03
C PHE A 467 -26.72 52.23 -47.93
N ALA A 468 -27.65 51.41 -47.44
CA ALA A 468 -28.87 51.03 -48.15
C ALA A 468 -29.79 52.24 -48.36
N LEU A 469 -30.03 53.03 -47.31
CA LEU A 469 -30.84 54.26 -47.38
C LEU A 469 -30.23 55.30 -48.34
N ASN A 470 -28.89 55.32 -48.45
CA ASN A 470 -28.15 56.25 -49.31
C ASN A 470 -27.60 55.59 -50.58
N ALA A 471 -28.15 54.45 -51.02
CA ALA A 471 -27.57 53.64 -52.11
C ALA A 471 -27.45 54.38 -53.46
N SER A 472 -28.31 55.37 -53.70
CA SER A 472 -28.31 56.19 -54.91
C SER A 472 -27.19 57.25 -54.93
N THR A 473 -26.59 57.55 -53.77
CA THR A 473 -25.59 58.62 -53.60
C THR A 473 -24.23 58.27 -54.23
N PRO A 474 -23.49 59.27 -54.75
CA PRO A 474 -22.20 59.05 -55.40
C PRO A 474 -21.15 58.44 -54.45
N VAL A 475 -21.20 58.74 -53.14
CA VAL A 475 -20.28 58.17 -52.14
C VAL A 475 -20.47 56.65 -51.99
N VAL A 476 -21.71 56.14 -51.98
CA VAL A 476 -21.96 54.68 -51.88
C VAL A 476 -21.61 53.97 -53.20
N LYS A 477 -21.82 54.64 -54.35
CA LYS A 477 -21.39 54.12 -55.65
C LYS A 477 -19.87 54.07 -55.78
N SER A 478 -19.15 55.08 -55.28
CA SER A 478 -17.68 55.06 -55.22
C SER A 478 -17.16 54.04 -54.20
N ALA A 479 -17.90 53.80 -53.11
CA ALA A 479 -17.56 52.80 -52.08
C ALA A 479 -17.63 51.35 -52.56
N GLY A 480 -18.21 51.08 -53.73
CA GLY A 480 -18.36 49.73 -54.24
C GLY A 480 -19.71 49.41 -54.87
N GLY A 481 -20.70 50.30 -54.72
CA GLY A 481 -22.08 50.03 -55.13
C GLY A 481 -22.57 48.71 -54.52
N ARG A 482 -23.00 47.76 -55.37
CA ARG A 482 -23.49 46.44 -54.93
C ARG A 482 -22.41 45.60 -54.19
N MET A 483 -21.13 45.75 -54.52
CA MET A 483 -20.04 45.01 -53.85
C MET A 483 -19.85 45.44 -52.39
N CYS A 484 -20.22 46.67 -52.05
CA CYS A 484 -20.12 47.20 -50.70
C CYS A 484 -20.99 46.42 -49.69
N PHE A 485 -22.17 45.97 -50.13
CA PHE A 485 -23.06 45.12 -49.33
C PHE A 485 -22.53 43.69 -49.20
N VAL A 486 -21.87 43.17 -50.25
CA VAL A 486 -21.17 41.86 -50.18
C VAL A 486 -20.04 41.92 -49.15
N MET A 487 -19.27 43.01 -49.13
CA MET A 487 -18.22 43.22 -48.13
C MET A 487 -18.76 43.31 -46.70
N LEU A 488 -19.82 44.09 -46.46
CA LEU A 488 -20.45 44.19 -45.13
C LEU A 488 -21.05 42.84 -44.68
N GLY A 489 -21.72 42.12 -45.59
CA GLY A 489 -22.26 40.79 -45.31
C GLY A 489 -21.15 39.79 -44.98
N SER A 490 -20.05 39.82 -45.72
CA SER A 490 -18.89 38.95 -45.45
C SER A 490 -18.22 39.26 -44.10
N LEU A 491 -18.13 40.54 -43.72
CA LEU A 491 -17.64 40.94 -42.39
C LEU A 491 -18.59 40.52 -41.26
N ALA A 492 -19.91 40.59 -41.49
CA ALA A 492 -20.90 40.08 -40.54
C ALA A 492 -20.72 38.57 -40.33
N CYS A 493 -20.58 37.78 -41.40
CA CYS A 493 -20.32 36.34 -41.31
C CYS A 493 -19.01 36.02 -40.59
N THR A 494 -17.92 36.78 -40.83
CA THR A 494 -16.68 36.61 -40.06
C THR A 494 -16.86 36.91 -38.58
N CYS A 495 -17.66 37.93 -38.22
CA CYS A 495 -17.93 38.24 -36.83
C CYS A 495 -18.80 37.15 -36.17
N SER A 496 -19.76 36.59 -36.92
CA SER A 496 -20.56 35.45 -36.45
C SER A 496 -19.74 34.18 -36.19
N SER A 497 -18.62 33.97 -36.89
CA SER A 497 -17.75 32.82 -36.65
C SER A 497 -17.12 32.79 -35.24
N LEU A 498 -17.02 33.95 -34.58
CA LEU A 498 -16.44 34.08 -33.24
C LEU A 498 -17.27 33.37 -32.17
N PHE A 499 -18.58 33.24 -32.37
CA PHE A 499 -19.46 32.54 -31.42
C PHE A 499 -19.14 31.03 -31.34
N CYS A 500 -18.52 30.46 -32.38
CA CYS A 500 -18.12 29.05 -32.39
C CYS A 500 -16.90 28.74 -31.50
N PHE A 501 -16.27 29.75 -30.88
CA PHE A 501 -15.13 29.59 -29.97
C PHE A 501 -15.51 29.57 -28.48
N PHE A 502 -16.77 29.84 -28.13
CA PHE A 502 -17.24 29.93 -26.75
C PHE A 502 -18.03 28.69 -26.33
N GLY A 503 -17.85 28.30 -25.07
CA GLY A 503 -18.53 27.15 -24.47
C GLY A 503 -17.86 25.82 -24.75
N GLU A 504 -18.57 24.75 -24.41
CA GLU A 504 -18.10 23.39 -24.63
C GLU A 504 -17.99 23.11 -26.15
N PRO A 505 -16.82 22.68 -26.66
CA PRO A 505 -16.61 22.44 -28.08
C PRO A 505 -17.53 21.33 -28.58
N SER A 506 -18.55 21.74 -29.34
CA SER A 506 -19.43 20.82 -30.04
C SER A 506 -18.84 20.43 -31.39
N ARG A 507 -19.22 19.26 -31.91
CA ARG A 507 -18.78 18.78 -33.24
C ARG A 507 -19.09 19.80 -34.34
N ALA A 508 -20.28 20.40 -34.31
CA ALA A 508 -20.68 21.44 -35.26
C ALA A 508 -19.85 22.73 -35.10
N GLY A 509 -19.60 23.16 -33.86
CA GLY A 509 -18.77 24.33 -33.57
C GLY A 509 -17.33 24.17 -34.07
N CYS A 510 -16.71 23.01 -33.82
CA CYS A 510 -15.37 22.72 -34.30
C CYS A 510 -15.26 22.73 -35.84
N MET A 511 -16.25 22.16 -36.54
CA MET A 511 -16.28 22.13 -38.01
C MET A 511 -16.55 23.48 -38.66
N LEU A 512 -17.34 24.36 -38.02
CA LEU A 512 -17.73 25.65 -38.60
C LEU A 512 -16.73 26.77 -38.31
N ARG A 513 -16.02 26.74 -37.17
CA ARG A 513 -15.22 27.89 -36.68
C ARG A 513 -14.18 28.41 -37.69
N VAL A 514 -13.34 27.54 -38.26
CA VAL A 514 -12.25 27.94 -39.17
C VAL A 514 -12.77 28.19 -40.59
N PRO A 515 -13.60 27.30 -41.20
CA PRO A 515 -14.09 27.51 -42.55
C PRO A 515 -14.99 28.74 -42.69
N LEU A 516 -15.88 28.99 -41.72
CA LEU A 516 -16.78 30.15 -41.75
C LEU A 516 -16.00 31.47 -41.70
N PHE A 517 -14.95 31.53 -40.87
CA PHE A 517 -14.03 32.66 -40.83
C PHE A 517 -13.27 32.81 -42.16
N ALA A 518 -12.56 31.77 -42.60
CA ALA A 518 -11.66 31.84 -43.75
C ALA A 518 -12.38 32.16 -45.07
N ILE A 519 -13.53 31.51 -45.32
CA ILE A 519 -14.31 31.73 -46.55
C ILE A 519 -14.86 33.17 -46.57
N SER A 520 -15.50 33.59 -45.47
CA SER A 520 -16.11 34.92 -45.38
C SER A 520 -15.05 36.03 -45.47
N PHE A 521 -13.91 35.86 -44.81
CA PHE A 521 -12.82 36.83 -44.85
C PHE A 521 -12.17 36.93 -46.23
N THR A 522 -12.03 35.80 -46.94
CA THR A 522 -11.55 35.77 -48.32
C THR A 522 -12.49 36.51 -49.27
N VAL A 523 -13.81 36.41 -49.10
CA VAL A 523 -14.78 37.22 -49.88
C VAL A 523 -14.51 38.71 -49.68
N PHE A 524 -14.33 39.14 -48.43
CA PHE A 524 -14.02 40.53 -48.09
C PHE A 524 -12.72 41.00 -48.75
N LEU A 525 -11.61 40.28 -48.53
CA LEU A 525 -10.30 40.63 -49.09
C LEU A 525 -10.34 40.66 -50.61
N SER A 526 -11.02 39.71 -51.25
CA SER A 526 -11.12 39.65 -52.72
C SER A 526 -11.87 40.85 -53.29
N CYS A 527 -12.94 41.32 -52.60
CA CYS A 527 -13.63 42.54 -52.95
C CYS A 527 -12.72 43.77 -52.80
N VAL A 528 -11.93 43.86 -51.72
CA VAL A 528 -10.97 44.94 -51.50
C VAL A 528 -9.88 44.94 -52.59
N ALA A 529 -9.24 43.79 -52.86
CA ALA A 529 -8.23 43.65 -53.91
C ALA A 529 -8.76 44.09 -55.27
N THR A 530 -9.96 43.62 -55.64
CA THR A 530 -10.61 43.99 -56.89
C THR A 530 -10.81 45.49 -57.00
N ARG A 531 -11.21 46.14 -55.91
CA ARG A 531 -11.42 47.59 -55.88
C ARG A 531 -10.10 48.36 -55.95
N SER A 532 -9.11 47.97 -55.16
CA SER A 532 -7.76 48.56 -55.22
C SER A 532 -7.14 48.44 -56.61
N PHE A 533 -7.30 47.27 -57.25
CA PHE A 533 -6.85 47.04 -58.62
C PHE A 533 -7.60 47.91 -59.64
N GLN A 534 -8.92 48.03 -59.53
CA GLN A 534 -9.71 48.93 -60.39
C GLN A 534 -9.23 50.38 -60.29
N ILE A 535 -9.00 50.88 -59.07
CA ILE A 535 -8.50 52.24 -58.83
C ILE A 535 -7.10 52.41 -59.44
N LEU A 536 -6.21 51.44 -59.24
CA LEU A 536 -4.86 51.46 -59.80
C LEU A 536 -4.86 51.45 -61.35
N CYS A 537 -5.74 50.65 -61.97
CA CYS A 537 -5.92 50.62 -63.41
C CYS A 537 -6.38 51.97 -63.96
N ILE A 538 -7.41 52.58 -63.36
CA ILE A 538 -7.98 53.85 -63.82
C ILE A 538 -6.94 54.98 -63.79
N PHE A 539 -6.12 55.06 -62.73
CA PHE A 539 -5.25 56.22 -62.50
C PHE A 539 -3.77 56.04 -62.88
N LYS A 540 -3.19 54.83 -62.77
CA LYS A 540 -1.76 54.59 -63.05
C LYS A 540 -1.51 53.72 -64.29
N LEU A 541 -2.39 52.75 -64.57
CA LEU A 541 -2.13 51.66 -65.53
C LEU A 541 -2.81 51.85 -66.90
N ASN A 542 -3.83 52.71 -66.98
CA ASN A 542 -4.55 53.04 -68.24
C ASN A 542 -3.62 53.67 -69.30
N ALA A 543 -2.56 54.35 -68.87
CA ALA A 543 -1.55 54.93 -69.77
C ALA A 543 -0.57 53.88 -70.37
N ARG A 544 -0.51 52.67 -69.80
CA ARG A 544 0.55 51.68 -70.09
C ARG A 544 0.00 50.36 -70.66
N TRP A 545 -1.21 49.93 -70.27
CA TRP A 545 -1.85 48.67 -70.71
C TRP A 545 -3.39 48.76 -70.84
N PRO A 546 -3.95 49.57 -71.77
CA PRO A 546 -5.40 49.79 -71.88
C PRO A 546 -6.18 48.52 -72.29
N ALA A 547 -5.61 47.68 -73.17
CA ALA A 547 -6.26 46.47 -73.68
C ALA A 547 -6.55 45.42 -72.58
N LEU A 548 -5.70 45.35 -71.55
CA LEU A 548 -5.81 44.37 -70.47
C LEU A 548 -6.92 44.76 -69.49
N TYR A 549 -7.07 46.06 -69.20
CA TYR A 549 -8.15 46.59 -68.38
C TYR A 549 -9.52 46.52 -69.08
N GLU A 550 -9.58 46.84 -70.37
CA GLU A 550 -10.81 46.69 -71.16
C GLU A 550 -11.26 45.22 -71.23
N ALA A 551 -10.32 44.28 -71.43
CA ALA A 551 -10.61 42.85 -71.40
C ALA A 551 -11.11 42.38 -70.02
N TRP A 552 -10.49 42.86 -68.93
CA TRP A 552 -10.89 42.57 -67.55
C TRP A 552 -12.32 43.06 -67.26
N MET A 553 -12.65 44.29 -67.65
CA MET A 553 -13.99 44.85 -67.45
C MET A 553 -15.04 44.17 -68.35
N ARG A 554 -14.69 43.85 -69.61
CA ARG A 554 -15.59 43.20 -70.58
C ARG A 554 -15.94 41.76 -70.19
N ARG A 555 -15.04 41.03 -69.54
CA ARG A 555 -15.24 39.63 -69.08
C ARG A 555 -15.75 39.51 -67.63
N GLN A 556 -16.32 40.56 -67.05
CA GLN A 556 -16.75 40.56 -65.64
C GLN A 556 -15.63 40.16 -64.64
N GLY A 557 -14.38 40.54 -64.93
CA GLY A 557 -13.18 40.20 -64.14
C GLY A 557 -13.31 40.39 -62.62
N PRO A 558 -13.92 41.49 -62.13
CA PRO A 558 -14.21 41.67 -60.71
C PRO A 558 -14.98 40.53 -60.04
N VAL A 559 -16.02 40.02 -60.71
CA VAL A 559 -16.85 38.93 -60.20
C VAL A 559 -16.10 37.60 -60.32
N LEU A 560 -15.42 37.38 -61.46
CA LEU A 560 -14.65 36.17 -61.70
C LEU A 560 -13.52 35.99 -60.68
N PHE A 561 -12.81 37.07 -60.30
CA PHE A 561 -11.76 37.01 -59.29
C PHE A 561 -12.31 36.63 -57.91
N VAL A 562 -13.38 37.29 -57.47
CA VAL A 562 -14.01 36.99 -56.17
C VAL A 562 -14.53 35.55 -56.15
N VAL A 563 -15.15 35.06 -57.22
CA VAL A 563 -15.62 33.66 -57.29
C VAL A 563 -14.45 32.68 -57.33
N ALA A 564 -13.39 32.95 -58.09
CA ALA A 564 -12.24 32.04 -58.19
C ALA A 564 -11.43 31.97 -56.88
N SER A 565 -11.17 33.09 -56.22
CA SER A 565 -10.44 33.11 -54.94
C SER A 565 -11.25 32.45 -53.83
N THR A 566 -12.56 32.68 -53.79
CA THR A 566 -13.45 32.05 -52.80
C THR A 566 -13.64 30.56 -53.07
N ALA A 567 -13.76 30.13 -54.33
CA ALA A 567 -13.79 28.72 -54.68
C ALA A 567 -12.49 28.00 -54.27
N LEU A 568 -11.33 28.63 -54.49
CA LEU A 568 -10.05 28.10 -54.04
C LEU A 568 -10.02 27.95 -52.51
N GLN A 569 -10.49 28.95 -51.77
CA GLN A 569 -10.60 28.87 -50.31
C GLN A 569 -11.54 27.75 -49.84
N ILE A 570 -12.69 27.57 -50.50
CA ILE A 570 -13.65 26.50 -50.19
C ILE A 570 -13.00 25.13 -50.41
N VAL A 571 -12.32 24.93 -51.55
CA VAL A 571 -11.60 23.69 -51.83
C VAL A 571 -10.53 23.43 -50.77
N LEU A 572 -9.76 24.45 -50.39
CA LEU A 572 -8.77 24.31 -49.31
C LEU A 572 -9.42 23.88 -48.00
N CYS A 573 -10.51 24.53 -47.57
CA CYS A 573 -11.24 24.15 -46.35
C CYS A 573 -11.78 22.71 -46.42
N MET A 574 -12.32 22.28 -47.56
CA MET A 574 -12.84 20.92 -47.75
C MET A 574 -11.73 19.88 -47.68
N VAL A 575 -10.59 20.14 -48.31
CA VAL A 575 -9.42 19.23 -48.29
C VAL A 575 -8.87 19.11 -46.86
N THR A 576 -8.76 20.22 -46.12
CA THR A 576 -8.25 20.20 -44.75
C THR A 576 -9.17 19.45 -43.79
N GLU A 577 -10.48 19.64 -43.89
CA GLU A 577 -11.45 18.92 -43.05
C GLU A 577 -11.57 17.43 -43.44
N ALA A 578 -11.38 17.09 -44.71
CA ALA A 578 -11.37 15.69 -45.15
C ALA A 578 -10.11 14.94 -44.72
N ALA A 579 -8.94 15.60 -44.73
CA ALA A 579 -7.68 15.01 -44.31
C ALA A 579 -7.60 14.86 -42.79
N THR A 580 -8.08 15.87 -42.05
CA THR A 580 -8.05 15.90 -40.59
C THR A 580 -9.34 16.55 -40.08
N PRO A 581 -10.36 15.76 -39.71
CA PRO A 581 -11.64 16.30 -39.32
C PRO A 581 -11.53 17.06 -37.98
N SER A 582 -12.06 18.28 -37.94
CA SER A 582 -12.12 19.08 -36.72
C SER A 582 -13.11 18.48 -35.71
N VAL A 583 -12.61 17.71 -34.74
CA VAL A 583 -13.40 17.05 -33.70
C VAL A 583 -13.02 17.53 -32.30
N PRO A 584 -13.98 17.56 -31.35
CA PRO A 584 -13.67 17.81 -29.94
C PRO A 584 -12.71 16.74 -29.40
N ARG A 585 -11.67 17.17 -28.70
CA ARG A 585 -10.64 16.32 -28.10
C ARG A 585 -10.35 16.77 -26.67
N ARG A 586 -10.12 15.78 -25.80
CA ARG A 586 -9.60 15.96 -24.45
C ARG A 586 -8.09 15.79 -24.48
N GLU A 587 -7.37 16.78 -24.01
CA GLU A 587 -5.90 16.74 -23.93
C GLU A 587 -5.48 16.68 -22.46
N TYR A 588 -4.75 15.62 -22.11
CA TYR A 588 -4.38 15.26 -20.74
C TYR A 588 -2.93 15.68 -20.39
N GLY A 589 -2.20 16.31 -21.31
CA GLY A 589 -0.76 16.61 -21.19
C GLY A 589 -0.40 18.04 -20.77
N ALA A 590 -1.37 18.88 -20.41
CA ALA A 590 -1.11 20.26 -19.98
C ALA A 590 -0.78 20.36 -18.49
N ARG A 591 -1.48 19.58 -17.65
CA ARG A 591 -1.29 19.47 -16.20
C ARG A 591 -1.98 18.19 -15.71
N ASP A 592 -1.46 17.55 -14.66
CA ASP A 592 -1.96 16.25 -14.22
C ASP A 592 -3.39 16.28 -13.66
N ASP A 593 -3.77 17.38 -13.02
CA ASP A 593 -5.09 17.59 -12.40
C ASP A 593 -6.15 18.14 -13.37
N TRP A 594 -5.76 18.56 -14.58
CA TRP A 594 -6.63 19.26 -15.53
C TRP A 594 -6.80 18.48 -16.84
N VAL A 595 -7.94 18.70 -17.49
CA VAL A 595 -8.24 18.23 -18.85
C VAL A 595 -8.61 19.44 -19.69
N VAL A 596 -7.80 19.74 -20.70
CA VAL A 596 -8.08 20.83 -21.64
C VAL A 596 -9.00 20.29 -22.72
N LEU A 597 -10.17 20.92 -22.86
CA LEU A 597 -11.14 20.55 -23.88
C LEU A 597 -11.00 21.49 -25.08
N GLU A 598 -10.48 20.96 -26.18
CA GLU A 598 -10.16 21.73 -27.38
C GLU A 598 -10.67 21.04 -28.64
N CYS A 599 -10.84 21.80 -29.72
CA CYS A 599 -11.09 21.19 -31.03
C CYS A 599 -9.74 20.82 -31.64
N ALA A 600 -9.50 19.53 -31.87
CA ALA A 600 -8.28 19.01 -32.45
C ALA A 600 -7.94 19.81 -33.72
N GLN A 601 -6.77 20.44 -33.72
CA GLN A 601 -6.32 21.28 -34.82
C GLN A 601 -5.06 20.65 -35.43
N SER A 602 -5.08 20.44 -36.74
CA SER A 602 -3.98 19.82 -37.46
C SER A 602 -3.03 20.87 -38.03
N ALA A 603 -1.82 20.43 -38.38
CA ALA A 603 -0.86 21.20 -39.19
C ALA A 603 -1.43 21.66 -40.56
N SER A 604 -2.58 21.12 -41.01
CA SER A 604 -3.23 21.56 -42.24
C SER A 604 -4.16 22.77 -42.05
N ALA A 605 -4.52 23.13 -40.82
CA ALA A 605 -5.18 24.42 -40.52
C ALA A 605 -4.29 25.63 -40.85
N ASP A 606 -2.98 25.40 -41.02
CA ASP A 606 -2.05 26.40 -41.50
C ASP A 606 -2.26 26.73 -42.99
N ALA A 607 -2.70 25.79 -43.83
CA ALA A 607 -2.84 26.03 -45.27
C ALA A 607 -3.93 27.07 -45.60
N THR A 608 -5.08 26.98 -44.92
CA THR A 608 -6.17 27.96 -45.06
C THR A 608 -5.74 29.34 -44.56
N THR A 609 -5.01 29.38 -43.44
CA THR A 609 -4.51 30.61 -42.83
C THR A 609 -3.45 31.26 -43.72
N VAL A 610 -2.50 30.48 -44.24
CA VAL A 610 -1.46 30.92 -45.18
C VAL A 610 -2.08 31.54 -46.43
N TYR A 611 -3.10 30.92 -47.02
CA TYR A 611 -3.78 31.50 -48.19
C TYR A 611 -4.41 32.86 -47.87
N THR A 612 -5.09 33.00 -46.73
CA THR A 612 -5.67 34.30 -46.33
C THR A 612 -4.61 35.37 -46.09
N VAL A 613 -3.44 35.01 -45.53
CA VAL A 613 -2.30 35.93 -45.33
C VAL A 613 -1.64 36.32 -46.65
N LEU A 614 -1.49 35.39 -47.60
CA LEU A 614 -0.99 35.68 -48.94
C LEU A 614 -1.93 36.64 -49.69
N LEU A 615 -3.24 36.37 -49.64
CA LEU A 615 -4.24 37.23 -50.23
C LEU A 615 -4.25 38.63 -49.59
N SER A 616 -4.15 38.72 -48.26
CA SER A 616 -4.11 40.01 -47.55
C SER A 616 -2.83 40.80 -47.85
N THR A 617 -1.69 40.13 -48.01
CA THR A 617 -0.43 40.73 -48.48
C THR A 617 -0.56 41.27 -49.90
N GLY A 618 -1.21 40.53 -50.81
CA GLY A 618 -1.53 41.00 -52.15
C GLY A 618 -2.46 42.21 -52.13
N CYS A 619 -3.51 42.19 -51.31
CA CYS A 619 -4.38 43.35 -51.07
C CYS A 619 -3.60 44.56 -50.56
N PHE A 620 -2.68 44.36 -49.62
CA PHE A 620 -1.84 45.40 -49.06
C PHE A 620 -0.96 46.03 -50.15
N ALA A 621 -0.28 45.22 -50.98
CA ALA A 621 0.56 45.73 -52.06
C ALA A 621 -0.24 46.56 -53.07
N LEU A 622 -1.43 46.10 -53.47
CA LEU A 622 -2.33 46.83 -54.37
C LEU A 622 -2.83 48.13 -53.75
N SER A 623 -3.21 48.10 -52.46
CA SER A 623 -3.67 49.28 -51.73
C SER A 623 -2.55 50.31 -51.54
N TYR A 624 -1.34 49.86 -51.20
CA TYR A 624 -0.16 50.70 -51.02
C TYR A 624 0.23 51.41 -52.32
N ALA A 625 0.19 50.70 -53.46
CA ALA A 625 0.44 51.30 -54.78
C ALA A 625 -0.55 52.43 -55.14
N GLY A 626 -1.73 52.46 -54.51
CA GLY A 626 -2.74 53.50 -54.65
C GLY A 626 -2.55 54.70 -53.71
N THR A 627 -1.52 54.74 -52.85
CA THR A 627 -1.37 55.81 -51.85
C THR A 627 -0.88 57.16 -52.41
N ASP A 628 -0.25 57.16 -53.59
CA ASP A 628 0.21 58.36 -54.31
C ASP A 628 -0.89 59.08 -55.10
N LEU A 629 -2.14 58.59 -55.01
CA LEU A 629 -3.32 59.16 -55.68
C LEU A 629 -3.75 60.50 -55.02
N PRO A 630 -4.51 61.38 -55.71
CA PRO A 630 -4.74 62.76 -55.27
C PRO A 630 -5.36 62.82 -53.87
N ALA A 631 -5.04 63.88 -53.10
CA ALA A 631 -5.43 64.08 -51.69
C ALA A 631 -6.95 64.03 -51.39
N ALA A 632 -7.81 64.02 -52.42
CA ALA A 632 -9.25 63.76 -52.29
C ALA A 632 -9.59 62.26 -52.10
N TYR A 633 -8.64 61.35 -52.33
CA TYR A 633 -8.74 59.89 -52.24
C TYR A 633 -7.92 59.32 -51.06
N ASN A 634 -8.10 59.87 -49.85
CA ASN A 634 -7.51 59.35 -48.61
C ASN A 634 -7.94 57.90 -48.26
N GLU A 635 -8.80 57.30 -49.07
CA GLU A 635 -9.29 55.92 -48.98
C GLU A 635 -8.17 54.88 -49.00
N ALA A 636 -7.25 54.95 -49.98
CA ALA A 636 -6.18 53.96 -50.11
C ALA A 636 -5.24 53.96 -48.89
N LYS A 637 -4.98 55.13 -48.29
CA LYS A 637 -4.14 55.24 -47.08
C LYS A 637 -4.78 54.57 -45.87
N SER A 638 -6.07 54.83 -45.63
CA SER A 638 -6.83 54.24 -44.51
C SER A 638 -6.91 52.72 -44.62
N VAL A 639 -7.17 52.20 -45.82
CA VAL A 639 -7.24 50.75 -46.08
C VAL A 639 -5.88 50.07 -45.90
N THR A 640 -4.80 50.72 -46.35
CA THR A 640 -3.44 50.20 -46.20
C THR A 640 -3.03 50.08 -44.73
N VAL A 641 -3.37 51.06 -43.89
CA VAL A 641 -3.11 51.00 -42.43
C VAL A 641 -3.90 49.86 -41.78
N SER A 642 -5.17 49.67 -42.13
CA SER A 642 -5.98 48.57 -41.59
C SER A 642 -5.48 47.19 -42.03
N LEU A 643 -5.02 47.05 -43.27
CA LEU A 643 -4.41 45.80 -43.75
C LEU A 643 -3.07 45.51 -43.08
N LEU A 644 -2.27 46.54 -42.79
CA LEU A 644 -1.02 46.39 -42.04
C LEU A 644 -1.29 45.91 -40.61
N LEU A 645 -2.29 46.49 -39.94
CA LEU A 645 -2.68 46.06 -38.59
C LEU A 645 -3.18 44.61 -38.58
N HIS A 646 -3.96 44.20 -39.60
CA HIS A 646 -4.37 42.81 -39.77
C HIS A 646 -3.18 41.85 -39.98
N LEU A 647 -2.18 42.23 -40.80
CA LEU A 647 -0.98 41.42 -41.01
C LEU A 647 -0.15 41.29 -39.72
N ALA A 648 -0.01 42.37 -38.95
CA ALA A 648 0.65 42.33 -37.64
C ALA A 648 -0.10 41.43 -36.64
N CYS A 649 -1.42 41.56 -36.58
CA CYS A 649 -2.30 40.67 -35.81
C CYS A 649 -2.12 39.19 -36.19
N SER A 650 -2.08 38.89 -37.49
CA SER A 650 -1.89 37.52 -37.99
C SER A 650 -0.52 36.96 -37.61
N ALA A 651 0.53 37.79 -37.63
CA ALA A 651 1.86 37.39 -37.17
C ALA A 651 1.89 37.07 -35.66
N ILE A 652 1.18 37.84 -34.82
CA ILE A 652 1.09 37.56 -33.37
C ILE A 652 0.43 36.19 -33.12
N VAL A 653 -0.61 35.84 -33.86
CA VAL A 653 -1.28 34.54 -33.73
C VAL A 653 -0.35 33.41 -34.13
N LEU A 654 0.38 33.56 -35.25
CA LEU A 654 1.35 32.55 -35.70
C LEU A 654 2.51 32.37 -34.69
N CYS A 655 3.05 33.47 -34.16
CA CYS A 655 4.14 33.42 -33.18
C CYS A 655 3.72 32.89 -31.80
N SER A 656 2.43 32.92 -31.45
CA SER A 656 1.93 32.42 -30.17
C SER A 656 1.52 30.94 -30.20
N GLN A 657 1.55 30.30 -31.36
CA GLN A 657 1.32 28.86 -31.50
C GLN A 657 2.33 28.07 -30.65
N GLY A 658 1.83 27.25 -29.72
CA GLY A 658 2.64 26.42 -28.82
C GLY A 658 3.09 27.09 -27.52
N ALA A 659 3.08 28.42 -27.42
CA ALA A 659 3.44 29.15 -26.20
C ALA A 659 2.27 29.31 -25.22
N LEU A 660 1.05 29.46 -25.76
CA LEU A 660 -0.19 29.49 -24.99
C LEU A 660 -0.98 28.21 -25.28
N ARG A 661 -1.68 27.68 -24.26
CA ARG A 661 -2.56 26.51 -24.38
C ARG A 661 -3.92 26.78 -23.73
N GLY A 662 -4.93 25.99 -24.13
CA GLY A 662 -6.25 26.01 -23.52
C GLY A 662 -6.97 27.36 -23.62
N ARG A 663 -7.43 27.87 -22.48
CA ARG A 663 -8.21 29.12 -22.39
C ARG A 663 -7.48 30.34 -22.94
N ALA A 664 -6.18 30.45 -22.70
CA ALA A 664 -5.40 31.62 -23.09
C ALA A 664 -5.22 31.71 -24.62
N GLU A 665 -5.03 30.57 -25.28
CA GLU A 665 -4.87 30.50 -26.73
C GLU A 665 -6.17 30.87 -27.46
N THR A 666 -7.30 30.31 -27.01
CA THR A 666 -8.62 30.60 -27.60
C THR A 666 -8.99 32.08 -27.44
N ALA A 667 -8.77 32.66 -26.26
CA ALA A 667 -9.02 34.08 -26.01
C ALA A 667 -8.13 35.00 -26.87
N MET A 668 -6.86 34.64 -27.08
CA MET A 668 -5.95 35.40 -27.95
C MET A 668 -6.48 35.46 -29.38
N ARG A 669 -6.85 34.31 -29.96
CA ARG A 669 -7.36 34.24 -31.35
C ARG A 669 -8.64 35.06 -31.55
N VAL A 670 -9.58 34.99 -30.60
CA VAL A 670 -10.81 35.80 -30.65
C VAL A 670 -10.48 37.29 -30.57
N SER A 671 -9.61 37.69 -29.64
CA SER A 671 -9.18 39.09 -29.45
C SER A 671 -8.54 39.67 -30.72
N THR A 672 -7.62 38.91 -31.33
CA THR A 672 -6.94 39.33 -32.56
C THR A 672 -7.89 39.46 -33.75
N THR A 673 -8.88 38.56 -33.83
CA THR A 673 -9.89 38.61 -34.90
C THR A 673 -10.83 39.80 -34.73
N LEU A 674 -11.28 40.10 -33.51
CA LEU A 674 -12.06 41.30 -33.21
C LEU A 674 -11.29 42.58 -33.56
N GLY A 675 -10.00 42.63 -33.22
CA GLY A 675 -9.11 43.74 -33.60
C GLY A 675 -9.01 43.92 -35.12
N THR A 676 -8.87 42.81 -35.87
CA THR A 676 -8.87 42.82 -37.34
C THR A 676 -10.18 43.37 -37.91
N LEU A 677 -11.33 42.92 -37.41
CA LEU A 677 -12.65 43.38 -37.87
C LEU A 677 -12.85 44.87 -37.60
N ALA A 678 -12.51 45.31 -36.39
CA ALA A 678 -12.58 46.72 -36.01
C ALA A 678 -11.67 47.58 -36.92
N ALA A 679 -10.44 47.15 -37.15
CA ALA A 679 -9.49 47.87 -38.01
C ALA A 679 -10.03 48.02 -39.44
N LEU A 680 -10.57 46.96 -40.03
CA LEU A 680 -11.09 46.98 -41.40
C LEU A 680 -12.37 47.80 -41.53
N LEU A 681 -13.28 47.72 -40.56
CA LEU A 681 -14.50 48.54 -40.53
C LEU A 681 -14.17 50.03 -40.40
N CYS A 682 -13.32 50.37 -39.43
CA CYS A 682 -12.86 51.73 -39.20
C CYS A 682 -12.04 52.28 -40.38
N GLY A 683 -11.29 51.43 -41.07
CA GLY A 683 -10.46 51.84 -42.20
C GLY A 683 -11.23 52.06 -43.50
N TYR A 684 -12.21 51.20 -43.80
CA TYR A 684 -12.90 51.17 -45.10
C TYR A 684 -14.27 51.87 -45.08
N PHE A 685 -15.09 51.65 -44.04
CA PHE A 685 -16.50 52.06 -44.04
C PHE A 685 -16.77 53.33 -43.24
N VAL A 686 -16.16 53.46 -42.05
CA VAL A 686 -16.38 54.63 -41.16
C VAL A 686 -16.04 55.97 -41.82
N PRO A 687 -14.95 56.14 -42.59
CA PRO A 687 -14.65 57.42 -43.24
C PRO A 687 -15.72 57.82 -44.25
N ARG A 688 -16.39 56.85 -44.87
CA ARG A 688 -17.46 57.09 -45.86
C ARG A 688 -18.79 57.36 -45.18
N ALA A 689 -19.10 56.65 -44.11
CA ALA A 689 -20.24 56.96 -43.25
C ALA A 689 -20.13 58.39 -42.68
N PHE A 690 -18.92 58.79 -42.26
CA PHE A 690 -18.62 60.14 -41.79
C PHE A 690 -18.90 61.20 -42.86
N VAL A 691 -18.53 60.96 -44.12
CA VAL A 691 -18.85 61.88 -45.24
C VAL A 691 -20.35 61.97 -45.47
N ILE A 692 -21.08 60.85 -45.44
CA ILE A 692 -22.54 60.82 -45.64
C ILE A 692 -23.27 61.59 -44.54
N LEU A 693 -22.89 61.40 -43.27
CA LEU A 693 -23.59 61.99 -42.12
C LEU A 693 -23.18 63.42 -41.80
N LEU A 694 -21.88 63.72 -41.84
CA LEU A 694 -21.32 64.98 -41.30
C LEU A 694 -20.78 65.93 -42.37
N ARG A 695 -20.60 65.47 -43.62
CA ARG A 695 -20.14 66.32 -44.74
C ARG A 695 -20.92 66.08 -46.03
N PRO A 696 -22.25 66.30 -46.04
CA PRO A 696 -23.09 66.06 -47.21
C PRO A 696 -22.69 66.90 -48.45
N HIS A 697 -22.05 68.06 -48.25
CA HIS A 697 -21.51 68.88 -49.34
C HIS A 697 -20.43 68.19 -50.19
N LYS A 698 -19.77 67.13 -49.67
CA LYS A 698 -18.82 66.30 -50.42
C LYS A 698 -19.48 65.09 -51.10
N ASN A 699 -20.79 64.90 -50.91
CA ASN A 699 -21.58 63.79 -51.46
C ASN A 699 -22.32 64.19 -52.75
N THR A 700 -21.65 64.89 -53.67
CA THR A 700 -22.20 65.33 -54.97
C THR A 700 -21.33 64.85 -56.13
N ALA A 701 -21.94 64.56 -57.28
CA ALA A 701 -21.22 64.09 -58.46
C ALA A 701 -20.19 65.13 -58.97
N GLU A 702 -20.50 66.41 -58.86
CA GLU A 702 -19.64 67.54 -59.22
C GLU A 702 -18.34 67.56 -58.42
N HIS A 703 -18.41 67.27 -57.11
CA HIS A 703 -17.22 67.21 -56.25
C HIS A 703 -16.25 66.10 -56.67
N PHE A 704 -16.79 64.92 -56.99
CA PHE A 704 -15.99 63.79 -57.49
C PHE A 704 -15.38 64.07 -58.86
N GLN A 705 -16.13 64.68 -59.79
CA GLN A 705 -15.64 65.02 -61.13
C GLN A 705 -14.55 66.11 -61.09
N MET A 706 -14.72 67.16 -60.27
CA MET A 706 -13.70 68.19 -60.07
C MET A 706 -12.40 67.61 -59.48
N ALA A 707 -12.51 66.67 -58.54
CA ALA A 707 -11.34 66.03 -57.93
C ALA A 707 -10.52 65.21 -58.94
N ILE A 708 -11.19 64.49 -59.84
CA ILE A 708 -10.55 63.70 -60.91
C ILE A 708 -9.88 64.62 -61.94
N GLN A 709 -10.59 65.66 -62.42
CA GLN A 709 -10.07 66.60 -63.42
C GLN A 709 -8.85 67.39 -62.93
N LYS A 710 -8.81 67.74 -61.63
CA LYS A 710 -7.66 68.44 -61.03
C LYS A 710 -6.40 67.56 -60.98
N TYR A 711 -6.55 66.25 -60.94
CA TYR A 711 -5.43 65.30 -60.91
C TYR A 711 -4.90 64.98 -62.30
N THR A 712 -5.77 64.71 -63.28
CA THR A 712 -5.36 64.39 -64.66
C THR A 712 -4.71 65.56 -65.42
N ARG A 713 -4.75 66.79 -64.86
CA ARG A 713 -4.07 67.99 -65.40
C ARG A 713 -2.67 68.23 -64.83
N ARG A 714 -2.25 67.46 -63.81
CA ARG A 714 -0.86 67.40 -63.32
C ARG A 714 -0.19 66.16 -63.90
#